data_AF-L8EPU5-F1
#
_entry.id   AF-L8EPU5-F1
#
_cell.length_a   1.000
_cell.length_b   1.000
_cell.length_c   1.000
_cell.angle_alpha   90.00
_cell.angle_beta   90.00
_cell.angle_gamma   90.00
#
_symmetry.space_group_name_H-M   'P 1'
#
loop_
_entity.id
_entity.type
_entity.pdbx_description
1 polymer ?
#
loop_
_entity_poly.entity_id
_entity_poly.type
_entity_poly.pdbx_seq_one_letter_code
_entity_poly.pdbx_strand_id
1 'polypeptide(L)'
;MGDEEFMNASDEERGGAVGYAPHPHIGGRTAVLRALAAWRMQWPGAPRVVVLTGSPGSGRSRLMTGFLMLCDPEYRKRLPLDDLDPTIVPPDLPAPAVPDPRGLTSDQLLWTLADHYGLDATRTADIVPELAAGDPVMVVVPDVDRAGPVRAADEPARLVRDVLKPLAATGTVHLLADVPRELAAEVIESLPAGQGQVIDLDEPRWADPAGLVLQVETSLDPRFGAPALPYTEDPSARRALAEAIAERANGSRLTAQLAVQCILMRPEGFDPADTSLLPGNAGEALDWHARRLGADPQTLRLMLTPPALAEGDGLPIELWGALANAVAGRDMSREIADGMLLAGPFVEPVEMPAQGAPAEQDGEAVGSRTLLRLVHPGVADAIRAGLADVRDAQTRIAMALLEAVPQQDWSRADPYVRDHLAAHTLAAGLLPQLLTDPALFAHADPVTLRAAVEAVPYDALGAPARTYLRTAPLLTRSQAPVGMRAALLETAFVEDGLGPYADALHALDLDLPWRTLWSEPLPGATDVTVGSLPQAPADGAGTAGPADGGQESDAGAPASPALPVAVVLVPEGTPGSRTVPAGDAGTGGTAVLVHPLLSPGYVDADPALILRPSEDIRAAAPLALSRGADYVRVWDRRRRTVVAALISDTPFTGADLSPDGVLVVATARGVKALRIPLPEPVSLPEPAGGAAATDTAAPGVSVPAPAAPSDPVHPADTPAGPHGREGDRS
;
A
#
# COMPACT_ATOMS: atom_id res chain seq x y z
N MET A 1 14.61 86.63 -29.35
CA MET A 1 13.57 87.05 -28.39
C MET A 1 12.59 85.88 -28.30
N GLY A 2 12.82 84.80 -27.57
CA GLY A 2 13.59 84.53 -26.34
C GLY A 2 12.58 83.87 -25.37
N ASP A 3 12.78 82.75 -24.69
CA ASP A 3 13.86 81.75 -24.67
C ASP A 3 13.20 80.37 -24.43
N GLU A 4 13.91 79.32 -24.83
CA GLU A 4 13.62 77.90 -24.54
C GLU A 4 13.85 77.57 -23.06
N GLU A 5 13.05 76.67 -22.48
CA GLU A 5 13.58 75.74 -21.48
C GLU A 5 12.84 74.39 -21.54
N PHE A 6 13.54 73.40 -22.10
CA PHE A 6 13.34 71.97 -21.89
C PHE A 6 13.68 71.63 -20.43
N MET A 7 12.84 70.87 -19.72
CA MET A 7 13.27 70.10 -18.55
C MET A 7 12.62 68.71 -18.53
N ASN A 8 13.50 67.75 -18.30
CA ASN A 8 13.38 66.31 -18.44
C ASN A 8 12.31 65.63 -17.57
N ALA A 9 11.79 64.54 -18.14
CA ALA A 9 11.22 63.41 -17.41
C ALA A 9 12.34 62.69 -16.63
N SER A 10 12.37 62.91 -15.33
CA SER A 10 13.09 62.09 -14.35
C SER A 10 12.70 62.58 -12.96
N ASP A 11 11.61 62.05 -12.40
CA ASP A 11 11.35 61.89 -10.97
C ASP A 11 9.88 61.51 -10.74
N GLU A 12 9.55 60.21 -10.92
CA GLU A 12 8.34 59.63 -10.32
C GLU A 12 8.44 58.09 -10.19
N GLU A 13 9.64 57.56 -9.92
CA GLU A 13 9.85 56.17 -9.45
C GLU A 13 10.25 56.17 -7.97
N ARG A 14 9.32 56.55 -7.08
CA ARG A 14 9.40 56.23 -5.64
C ARG A 14 8.00 56.03 -5.04
N GLY A 15 7.26 55.07 -5.58
CA GLY A 15 6.20 54.41 -4.83
C GLY A 15 6.83 53.38 -3.90
N GLY A 16 7.06 53.75 -2.63
CA GLY A 16 7.55 52.83 -1.61
C GLY A 16 6.59 51.66 -1.47
N ALA A 17 7.01 50.47 -1.90
CA ALA A 17 6.28 49.24 -1.64
C ALA A 17 6.15 49.08 -0.12
N VAL A 18 4.92 48.97 0.37
CA VAL A 18 4.63 48.55 1.74
C VAL A 18 5.36 47.22 1.94
N GLY A 19 6.39 47.22 2.78
CA GLY A 19 7.24 46.06 3.00
C GLY A 19 6.54 45.04 3.87
N TYR A 20 5.82 44.10 3.27
CA TYR A 20 5.31 42.94 3.99
C TYR A 20 6.49 42.02 4.33
N ALA A 21 6.69 41.72 5.61
CA ALA A 21 7.68 40.73 6.03
C ALA A 21 7.14 39.32 5.74
N PRO A 22 7.94 38.41 5.17
CA PRO A 22 7.49 37.04 4.92
C PRO A 22 7.17 36.33 6.24
N HIS A 23 6.00 35.68 6.30
CA HIS A 23 5.60 34.88 7.46
C HIS A 23 6.60 33.75 7.74
N PRO A 24 6.97 33.43 8.99
CA PRO A 24 8.00 32.44 9.31
C PRO A 24 7.68 31.02 8.80
N HIS A 25 6.40 30.67 8.64
CA HIS A 25 5.96 29.34 8.19
C HIS A 25 5.51 29.27 6.73
N ILE A 26 5.05 30.39 6.15
CA ILE A 26 4.47 30.45 4.79
C ILE A 26 5.34 31.28 3.85
N GLY A 27 6.08 32.24 4.40
CA GLY A 27 6.76 33.29 3.68
C GLY A 27 8.06 32.86 3.00
N GLY A 28 8.50 33.75 2.12
CA GLY A 28 9.54 33.50 1.13
C GLY A 28 8.94 33.10 -0.22
N ARG A 29 9.77 33.04 -1.26
CA ARG A 29 9.39 32.66 -2.64
C ARG A 29 8.19 33.46 -3.16
N THR A 30 8.11 34.76 -2.82
CA THR A 30 6.98 35.65 -3.16
C THR A 30 6.59 35.61 -4.63
N ALA A 31 7.57 35.56 -5.55
CA ALA A 31 7.31 35.43 -6.98
C ALA A 31 6.54 34.14 -7.31
N VAL A 32 6.92 33.01 -6.71
CA VAL A 32 6.25 31.73 -6.92
C VAL A 32 4.86 31.73 -6.30
N LEU A 33 4.72 32.18 -5.05
CA LEU A 33 3.40 32.27 -4.40
C LEU A 33 2.43 33.16 -5.19
N ARG A 34 2.92 34.27 -5.76
CA ARG A 34 2.11 35.13 -6.64
C ARG A 34 1.68 34.40 -7.92
N ALA A 35 2.57 33.60 -8.52
CA ALA A 35 2.22 32.78 -9.68
C ALA A 35 1.18 31.70 -9.33
N LEU A 36 1.32 31.04 -8.17
CA LEU A 36 0.35 30.05 -7.69
C LEU A 36 -1.00 30.68 -7.31
N ALA A 37 -1.01 31.88 -6.72
CA ALA A 37 -2.23 32.64 -6.48
C ALA A 37 -2.93 33.02 -7.79
N ALA A 38 -2.18 33.47 -8.80
CA ALA A 38 -2.73 33.77 -10.14
C ALA A 38 -3.29 32.52 -10.83
N TRP A 39 -2.60 31.38 -10.73
CA TRP A 39 -3.10 30.07 -11.18
C TRP A 39 -4.41 29.71 -10.48
N ARG A 40 -4.47 29.85 -9.15
CA ARG A 40 -5.66 29.54 -8.34
C ARG A 40 -6.86 30.43 -8.65
N MET A 41 -6.61 31.69 -9.02
CA MET A 41 -7.61 32.66 -9.48
C MET A 41 -8.02 32.47 -10.94
N GLN A 42 -7.31 31.63 -11.70
CA GLN A 42 -7.50 31.46 -13.15
C GLN A 42 -7.42 32.81 -13.89
N TRP A 43 -6.43 33.64 -13.52
CA TRP A 43 -6.25 34.94 -14.17
C TRP A 43 -6.05 34.80 -15.68
N PRO A 44 -6.53 35.76 -16.50
CA PRO A 44 -6.29 35.74 -17.94
C PRO A 44 -4.80 35.60 -18.26
N GLY A 45 -4.44 34.55 -18.99
CA GLY A 45 -3.05 34.25 -19.35
C GLY A 45 -2.26 33.43 -18.32
N ALA A 46 -2.84 33.10 -17.17
CA ALA A 46 -2.27 32.10 -16.27
C ALA A 46 -2.34 30.71 -16.93
N PRO A 47 -1.30 29.88 -16.79
CA PRO A 47 -1.32 28.51 -17.31
C PRO A 47 -2.37 27.69 -16.56
N ARG A 48 -2.94 26.66 -17.20
CA ARG A 48 -3.81 25.68 -16.55
C ARG A 48 -3.00 24.67 -15.74
N VAL A 49 -1.83 24.31 -16.26
CA VAL A 49 -0.94 23.29 -15.68
C VAL A 49 0.35 23.97 -15.20
N VAL A 50 0.63 23.85 -13.91
CA VAL A 50 1.86 24.35 -13.29
C VAL A 50 2.64 23.16 -12.74
N VAL A 51 3.89 23.03 -13.15
CA VAL A 51 4.81 22.02 -12.62
C VAL A 51 5.86 22.75 -11.78
N LEU A 52 5.86 22.49 -10.48
CA LEU A 52 6.89 22.94 -9.57
C LEU A 52 8.05 21.94 -9.59
N THR A 53 9.28 22.44 -9.68
CA THR A 53 10.47 21.60 -9.62
C THR A 53 11.65 22.35 -8.99
N GLY A 54 12.75 21.65 -8.75
CA GLY A 54 13.96 22.20 -8.14
C GLY A 54 14.87 21.09 -7.61
N SER A 55 16.10 21.45 -7.26
CA SER A 55 17.05 20.53 -6.65
C SER A 55 16.55 20.00 -5.29
N PRO A 56 17.00 18.81 -4.85
CA PRO A 56 16.65 18.27 -3.55
C PRO A 56 16.92 19.28 -2.43
N GLY A 57 15.93 19.52 -1.57
CA GLY A 57 16.05 20.47 -0.47
C GLY A 57 15.86 21.95 -0.83
N SER A 58 15.44 22.28 -2.06
CA SER A 58 15.08 23.65 -2.50
C SER A 58 13.84 24.23 -1.78
N GLY A 59 13.08 23.37 -1.09
CA GLY A 59 11.92 23.73 -0.27
C GLY A 59 10.57 23.61 -0.97
N ARG A 60 10.46 22.81 -2.04
CA ARG A 60 9.21 22.57 -2.81
C ARG A 60 8.06 22.14 -1.91
N SER A 61 8.24 21.09 -1.10
CA SER A 61 7.22 20.57 -0.18
C SER A 61 6.77 21.63 0.83
N ARG A 62 7.71 22.40 1.41
CA ARG A 62 7.37 23.50 2.34
C ARG A 62 6.56 24.60 1.66
N LEU A 63 6.95 24.99 0.45
CA LEU A 63 6.23 25.98 -0.35
C LEU A 63 4.81 25.49 -0.70
N MET A 64 4.69 24.23 -1.15
CA MET A 64 3.40 23.62 -1.49
C MET A 64 2.49 23.56 -0.27
N THR A 65 2.99 23.09 0.87
CA THR A 65 2.24 23.09 2.14
C THR A 65 1.80 24.49 2.54
N GLY A 66 2.70 25.49 2.48
CA GLY A 66 2.35 26.87 2.81
C GLY A 66 1.27 27.45 1.88
N PHE A 67 1.33 27.16 0.58
CA PHE A 67 0.31 27.56 -0.39
C PHE A 67 -1.03 26.86 -0.15
N LEU A 68 -1.03 25.55 0.14
CA LEU A 68 -2.24 24.79 0.45
C LEU A 68 -2.89 25.26 1.75
N MET A 69 -2.10 25.62 2.77
CA MET A 69 -2.62 26.25 4.00
C MET A 69 -3.33 27.59 3.73
N LEU A 70 -2.91 28.35 2.72
CA LEU A 70 -3.61 29.59 2.31
C LEU A 70 -4.90 29.32 1.55
N CYS A 71 -5.02 28.16 0.90
CA CYS A 71 -6.18 27.72 0.15
C CYS A 71 -7.23 27.00 1.03
N ASP A 72 -6.80 26.39 2.12
CA ASP A 72 -7.68 25.65 3.04
C ASP A 72 -8.46 26.62 3.96
N PRO A 73 -9.81 26.60 3.97
CA PRO A 73 -10.61 27.52 4.76
C PRO A 73 -10.36 27.48 6.27
N GLU A 74 -10.01 26.33 6.84
CA GLU A 74 -9.78 26.17 8.29
C GLU A 74 -8.39 26.67 8.69
N TYR A 75 -7.36 26.36 7.90
CA TYR A 75 -6.03 26.91 8.13
C TYR A 75 -5.99 28.42 7.88
N ARG A 76 -6.65 28.89 6.83
CA ARG A 76 -6.72 30.30 6.44
C ARG A 76 -7.20 31.22 7.57
N LYS A 77 -8.19 30.79 8.38
CA LYS A 77 -8.71 31.54 9.54
C LYS A 77 -7.68 31.74 10.66
N ARG A 78 -6.65 30.90 10.71
CA ARG A 78 -5.61 30.91 11.75
C ARG A 78 -4.38 31.71 11.35
N LEU A 79 -4.33 32.19 10.10
CA LEU A 79 -3.19 32.91 9.55
C LEU A 79 -3.41 34.43 9.61
N PRO A 80 -2.37 35.22 9.90
CA PRO A 80 -2.45 36.68 9.91
C PRO A 80 -2.43 37.20 8.46
N LEU A 81 -3.51 37.01 7.70
CA LEU A 81 -3.57 37.34 6.28
C LEU A 81 -3.34 38.82 5.99
N ASP A 82 -3.77 39.70 6.89
CA ASP A 82 -3.61 41.16 6.76
C ASP A 82 -2.13 41.60 6.82
N ASP A 83 -1.25 40.74 7.38
CA ASP A 83 0.19 40.97 7.45
C ASP A 83 0.93 40.42 6.23
N LEU A 84 0.24 39.74 5.31
CA LEU A 84 0.82 39.17 4.09
C LEU A 84 0.67 40.10 2.89
N ASP A 85 1.58 39.98 1.91
CA ASP A 85 1.40 40.60 0.60
C ASP A 85 0.09 40.08 -0.03
N PRO A 86 -0.91 40.93 -0.32
CA PRO A 86 -2.20 40.48 -0.84
C PRO A 86 -2.07 39.79 -2.20
N THR A 87 -0.98 40.01 -2.94
CA THR A 87 -0.73 39.37 -4.24
C THR A 87 -0.30 37.90 -4.14
N ILE A 88 0.10 37.43 -2.94
CA ILE A 88 0.42 36.02 -2.69
C ILE A 88 -0.74 35.25 -2.06
N VAL A 89 -1.82 35.93 -1.69
CA VAL A 89 -2.96 35.34 -1.01
C VAL A 89 -3.97 34.84 -2.07
N PRO A 90 -4.19 33.52 -2.19
CA PRO A 90 -5.22 32.99 -3.08
C PRO A 90 -6.63 33.38 -2.61
N PRO A 91 -7.61 33.37 -3.52
CA PRO A 91 -9.00 33.72 -3.22
C PRO A 91 -9.62 32.68 -2.28
N ASP A 92 -10.66 33.09 -1.56
CA ASP A 92 -11.46 32.19 -0.74
C ASP A 92 -12.38 31.34 -1.64
N LEU A 93 -11.90 30.16 -2.02
CA LEU A 93 -12.55 29.19 -2.88
C LEU A 93 -12.41 27.79 -2.24
N PRO A 94 -13.27 26.82 -2.59
CA PRO A 94 -13.16 25.46 -2.04
C PRO A 94 -11.75 24.87 -2.18
N ALA A 95 -11.29 24.11 -1.18
CA ALA A 95 -9.98 23.49 -1.24
C ALA A 95 -9.84 22.58 -2.47
N PRO A 96 -8.69 22.60 -3.18
CA PRO A 96 -8.46 21.68 -4.30
C PRO A 96 -8.34 20.23 -3.81
N ALA A 97 -8.50 19.27 -4.71
CA ALA A 97 -8.15 17.88 -4.40
C ALA A 97 -6.63 17.76 -4.25
N VAL A 98 -6.16 17.16 -3.16
CA VAL A 98 -4.73 16.98 -2.87
C VAL A 98 -4.43 15.52 -2.54
N PRO A 99 -4.39 14.61 -3.52
CA PRO A 99 -3.98 13.23 -3.25
C PRO A 99 -2.50 13.20 -2.81
N ASP A 100 -2.20 12.54 -1.69
CA ASP A 100 -0.81 12.30 -1.27
C ASP A 100 -0.28 11.06 -2.00
N PRO A 101 0.73 11.18 -2.90
CA PRO A 101 1.26 10.03 -3.63
C PRO A 101 2.12 9.11 -2.76
N ARG A 102 2.50 9.51 -1.53
CA ARG A 102 3.41 8.73 -0.68
C ARG A 102 2.89 7.31 -0.44
N GLY A 103 3.70 6.33 -0.84
CA GLY A 103 3.36 4.92 -0.67
C GLY A 103 2.27 4.40 -1.62
N LEU A 104 1.64 5.27 -2.43
CA LEU A 104 0.58 4.89 -3.35
C LEU A 104 1.13 4.61 -4.74
N THR A 105 0.59 3.58 -5.39
CA THR A 105 0.79 3.38 -6.83
C THR A 105 -0.04 4.40 -7.63
N SER A 106 0.32 4.57 -8.90
CA SER A 106 -0.37 5.43 -9.86
C SER A 106 -1.87 5.12 -9.94
N ASP A 107 -2.21 3.82 -9.93
CA ASP A 107 -3.61 3.36 -9.92
C ASP A 107 -4.33 3.76 -8.62
N GLN A 108 -3.70 3.57 -7.46
CA GLN A 108 -4.28 3.96 -6.16
C GLN A 108 -4.49 5.47 -6.04
N LEU A 109 -3.58 6.27 -6.60
CA LEU A 109 -3.72 7.72 -6.65
C LEU A 109 -4.93 8.13 -7.50
N LEU A 110 -5.14 7.50 -8.65
CA LEU A 110 -6.32 7.75 -9.48
C LEU A 110 -7.61 7.39 -8.75
N TRP A 111 -7.66 6.27 -8.02
CA TRP A 111 -8.83 5.92 -7.20
C TRP A 111 -9.08 6.93 -6.07
N THR A 112 -8.03 7.49 -5.46
CA THR A 112 -8.18 8.58 -4.47
C THR A 112 -8.86 9.82 -5.08
N LEU A 113 -8.55 10.12 -6.35
CA LEU A 113 -9.24 11.20 -7.08
C LEU A 113 -10.68 10.84 -7.43
N ALA A 114 -10.93 9.61 -7.86
CA ALA A 114 -12.28 9.12 -8.16
C ALA A 114 -13.19 9.21 -6.93
N ASP A 115 -12.69 8.76 -5.76
CA ASP A 115 -13.40 8.84 -4.48
C ASP A 115 -13.66 10.29 -4.08
N HIS A 116 -12.65 11.18 -4.20
CA HIS A 116 -12.79 12.59 -3.86
C HIS A 116 -13.87 13.31 -4.69
N TYR A 117 -13.95 13.01 -5.98
CA TYR A 117 -14.92 13.62 -6.90
C TYR A 117 -16.23 12.82 -7.05
N GLY A 118 -16.35 11.67 -6.38
CA GLY A 118 -17.54 10.82 -6.44
C GLY A 118 -17.83 10.28 -7.85
N LEU A 119 -16.80 9.82 -8.56
CA LEU A 119 -16.93 9.26 -9.91
C LEU A 119 -17.55 7.85 -9.86
N ASP A 120 -18.29 7.48 -10.91
CA ASP A 120 -18.92 6.16 -11.06
C ASP A 120 -17.99 5.13 -11.75
N ALA A 121 -16.70 5.47 -11.86
CA ALA A 121 -15.69 4.65 -12.51
C ALA A 121 -15.60 3.25 -11.88
N THR A 122 -15.62 2.23 -12.74
CA THR A 122 -15.44 0.82 -12.31
C THR A 122 -14.07 0.26 -12.65
N ARG A 123 -13.30 0.98 -13.47
CA ARG A 123 -11.92 0.65 -13.85
C ARG A 123 -11.07 1.90 -13.82
N THR A 124 -9.79 1.74 -13.50
CA THR A 124 -8.84 2.85 -13.45
C THR A 124 -8.78 3.66 -14.77
N ALA A 125 -8.93 2.97 -15.91
CA ALA A 125 -8.91 3.60 -17.24
C ALA A 125 -10.11 4.52 -17.53
N ASP A 126 -11.19 4.42 -16.75
CA ASP A 126 -12.42 5.21 -16.93
C ASP A 126 -12.34 6.56 -16.17
N ILE A 127 -11.46 6.67 -15.17
CA ILE A 127 -11.34 7.82 -14.26
C ILE A 127 -10.99 9.12 -15.00
N VAL A 128 -9.93 9.11 -15.82
CA VAL A 128 -9.50 10.32 -16.55
C VAL A 128 -10.55 10.76 -17.59
N PRO A 129 -11.15 9.86 -18.41
CA PRO A 129 -12.28 10.19 -19.27
C PRO A 129 -13.48 10.79 -18.54
N GLU A 130 -13.85 10.29 -17.36
CA GLU A 130 -14.97 10.84 -16.59
C GLU A 130 -14.68 12.25 -16.08
N LEU A 131 -13.48 12.50 -15.55
CA LEU A 131 -13.03 13.86 -15.20
C LEU A 131 -13.03 14.80 -16.41
N ALA A 132 -12.72 14.29 -17.61
CA ALA A 132 -12.73 15.06 -18.84
C ALA A 132 -14.14 15.46 -19.31
N ALA A 133 -15.16 14.67 -18.95
CA ALA A 133 -16.55 14.92 -19.30
C ALA A 133 -17.31 15.78 -18.29
N GLY A 134 -16.78 15.90 -17.06
CA GLY A 134 -17.39 16.67 -15.97
C GLY A 134 -17.09 18.18 -15.98
N ASP A 135 -17.42 18.82 -14.86
CA ASP A 135 -17.10 20.24 -14.63
C ASP A 135 -15.59 20.44 -14.39
N PRO A 136 -15.05 21.65 -14.60
CA PRO A 136 -13.65 21.92 -14.33
C PRO A 136 -13.26 21.71 -12.86
N VAL A 137 -12.18 20.96 -12.64
CA VAL A 137 -11.67 20.61 -11.31
C VAL A 137 -10.23 21.08 -11.10
N MET A 138 -9.82 21.21 -9.83
CA MET A 138 -8.45 21.58 -9.45
C MET A 138 -7.79 20.45 -8.66
N VAL A 139 -6.65 19.98 -9.17
CA VAL A 139 -5.88 18.89 -8.58
C VAL A 139 -4.47 19.39 -8.25
N VAL A 140 -4.02 19.14 -7.03
CA VAL A 140 -2.66 19.42 -6.57
C VAL A 140 -1.99 18.12 -6.18
N VAL A 141 -0.92 17.72 -6.86
CA VAL A 141 -0.16 16.49 -6.54
C VAL A 141 1.21 16.87 -5.94
N PRO A 142 1.35 16.90 -4.61
CA PRO A 142 2.62 17.21 -3.96
C PRO A 142 3.59 16.02 -4.02
N ASP A 143 4.89 16.27 -3.86
CA ASP A 143 5.92 15.25 -3.57
C ASP A 143 5.90 13.99 -4.47
N VAL A 144 5.81 14.18 -5.79
CA VAL A 144 5.78 13.06 -6.76
C VAL A 144 7.01 12.15 -6.66
N ASP A 145 8.16 12.67 -6.19
CA ASP A 145 9.36 11.86 -5.92
C ASP A 145 9.18 10.80 -4.82
N ARG A 146 8.10 10.87 -4.05
CA ARG A 146 7.77 9.95 -2.97
C ARG A 146 6.70 8.94 -3.36
N ALA A 147 6.27 8.93 -4.62
CA ALA A 147 5.28 8.00 -5.13
C ALA A 147 5.75 6.54 -5.00
N GLY A 148 4.79 5.65 -4.77
CA GLY A 148 4.98 4.21 -4.79
C GLY A 148 5.36 3.59 -3.44
N PRO A 149 4.98 2.32 -3.21
CA PRO A 149 5.31 1.59 -1.99
C PRO A 149 6.75 1.02 -1.99
N VAL A 150 7.44 1.05 -3.14
CA VAL A 150 8.78 0.50 -3.32
C VAL A 150 9.62 1.50 -4.11
N ARG A 151 10.67 2.05 -3.50
CA ARG A 151 11.50 3.09 -4.12
C ARG A 151 12.15 2.64 -5.43
N ALA A 152 12.63 1.40 -5.49
CA ALA A 152 13.30 0.86 -6.67
C ALA A 152 12.36 0.52 -7.85
N ALA A 153 11.04 0.68 -7.69
CA ALA A 153 10.05 0.41 -8.74
C ALA A 153 9.84 1.58 -9.72
N ASP A 154 10.45 2.75 -9.44
CA ASP A 154 10.36 3.96 -10.27
C ASP A 154 8.92 4.45 -10.52
N GLU A 155 8.10 4.37 -9.47
CA GLU A 155 6.71 4.85 -9.51
C GLU A 155 6.58 6.34 -9.86
N PRO A 156 7.49 7.27 -9.46
CA PRO A 156 7.39 8.67 -9.88
C PRO A 156 7.33 8.86 -11.40
N ALA A 157 8.11 8.09 -12.17
CA ALA A 157 8.07 8.13 -13.63
C ALA A 157 6.74 7.58 -14.18
N ARG A 158 6.23 6.49 -13.58
CA ARG A 158 4.90 5.95 -13.92
C ARG A 158 3.79 6.95 -13.62
N LEU A 159 3.82 7.59 -12.47
CA LEU A 159 2.83 8.58 -12.06
C LEU A 159 2.80 9.78 -13.03
N VAL A 160 3.97 10.26 -13.46
CA VAL A 160 4.08 11.30 -14.49
C VAL A 160 3.47 10.85 -15.81
N ARG A 161 3.87 9.68 -16.32
CA ARG A 161 3.50 9.19 -17.64
C ARG A 161 2.02 8.77 -17.73
N ASP A 162 1.55 8.03 -16.73
CA ASP A 162 0.28 7.31 -16.78
C ASP A 162 -0.85 8.06 -16.05
N VAL A 163 -0.53 9.10 -15.26
CA VAL A 163 -1.53 9.92 -14.54
C VAL A 163 -1.40 11.41 -14.81
N LEU A 164 -0.27 12.03 -14.48
CA LEU A 164 -0.14 13.49 -14.56
C LEU A 164 -0.22 14.01 -15.99
N LYS A 165 0.42 13.33 -16.96
CA LYS A 165 0.36 13.71 -18.37
C LYS A 165 -1.07 13.55 -18.96
N PRO A 166 -1.79 12.43 -18.74
CA PRO A 166 -3.21 12.33 -19.08
C PRO A 166 -4.10 13.40 -18.43
N LEU A 167 -3.95 13.65 -17.12
CA LEU A 167 -4.70 14.70 -16.43
C LEU A 167 -4.37 16.09 -16.98
N ALA A 168 -3.09 16.39 -17.22
CA ALA A 168 -2.64 17.65 -17.78
C ALA A 168 -3.21 17.89 -19.18
N ALA A 169 -3.39 16.84 -19.99
CA ALA A 169 -3.98 16.95 -21.33
C ALA A 169 -5.49 17.26 -21.28
N THR A 170 -6.17 16.88 -20.20
CA THR A 170 -7.62 17.06 -20.05
C THR A 170 -8.00 18.54 -19.94
N GLY A 171 -8.95 18.95 -20.80
CA GLY A 171 -9.53 20.30 -20.87
C GLY A 171 -9.95 20.90 -19.52
N THR A 172 -10.59 20.06 -18.70
CA THR A 172 -11.30 20.39 -17.47
C THR A 172 -10.41 20.37 -16.23
N VAL A 173 -9.20 19.79 -16.28
CA VAL A 173 -8.34 19.63 -15.10
C VAL A 173 -7.31 20.77 -15.02
N HIS A 174 -7.38 21.55 -13.94
CA HIS A 174 -6.34 22.50 -13.54
C HIS A 174 -5.36 21.78 -12.61
N LEU A 175 -4.12 21.61 -13.05
CA LEU A 175 -3.13 20.76 -12.38
C LEU A 175 -1.99 21.60 -11.82
N LEU A 176 -1.67 21.40 -10.54
CA LEU A 176 -0.41 21.82 -9.93
C LEU A 176 0.31 20.57 -9.42
N ALA A 177 1.54 20.31 -9.86
CA ALA A 177 2.29 19.13 -9.40
C ALA A 177 3.71 19.51 -9.01
N ASP A 178 4.22 18.95 -7.91
CA ASP A 178 5.65 19.00 -7.56
C ASP A 178 6.36 17.75 -8.09
N VAL A 179 7.22 17.92 -9.10
CA VAL A 179 7.77 16.82 -9.91
C VAL A 179 9.31 16.89 -9.94
N PRO A 180 10.03 15.74 -9.88
CA PRO A 180 11.47 15.70 -10.14
C PRO A 180 11.87 16.45 -11.41
N ARG A 181 13.01 17.15 -11.39
CA ARG A 181 13.42 18.05 -12.48
C ARG A 181 13.52 17.33 -13.82
N GLU A 182 14.02 16.11 -13.80
CA GLU A 182 14.17 15.22 -14.94
C GLU A 182 12.84 14.80 -15.59
N LEU A 183 11.74 14.81 -14.83
CA LEU A 183 10.40 14.45 -15.29
C LEU A 183 9.50 15.67 -15.55
N ALA A 184 9.90 16.86 -15.09
CA ALA A 184 9.05 18.07 -15.12
C ALA A 184 8.61 18.48 -16.54
N ALA A 185 9.51 18.36 -17.52
CA ALA A 185 9.21 18.72 -18.91
C ALA A 185 8.19 17.78 -19.55
N GLU A 186 8.18 16.49 -19.17
CA GLU A 186 7.32 15.46 -19.75
C GLU A 186 5.82 15.73 -19.51
N VAL A 187 5.49 16.31 -18.36
CA VAL A 187 4.11 16.62 -17.95
C VAL A 187 3.46 17.64 -18.90
N ILE A 188 4.21 18.65 -19.35
CA ILE A 188 3.69 19.77 -20.13
C ILE A 188 4.00 19.67 -21.63
N GLU A 189 4.80 18.68 -22.04
CA GLU A 189 5.33 18.53 -23.40
C GLU A 189 4.25 18.58 -24.49
N SER A 190 3.09 17.97 -24.25
CA SER A 190 2.00 17.85 -25.22
C SER A 190 0.98 19.00 -25.14
N LEU A 191 1.18 19.97 -24.26
CA LEU A 191 0.20 21.03 -24.03
C LEU A 191 0.32 22.17 -25.06
N PRO A 192 -0.80 22.80 -25.45
CA PRO A 192 -0.76 24.02 -26.25
C PRO A 192 0.07 25.12 -25.58
N ALA A 193 0.69 25.98 -26.40
CA ALA A 193 1.50 27.08 -25.90
C ALA A 193 0.72 27.96 -24.91
N GLY A 194 1.34 28.26 -23.75
CA GLY A 194 0.74 29.05 -22.68
C GLY A 194 -0.18 28.28 -21.72
N GLN A 195 -0.49 27.00 -21.98
CA GLN A 195 -1.31 26.18 -21.08
C GLN A 195 -0.49 25.51 -19.97
N GLY A 196 0.81 25.30 -20.19
CA GLY A 196 1.73 24.68 -19.24
C GLY A 196 2.88 25.61 -18.84
N GLN A 197 3.30 25.56 -17.58
CA GLN A 197 4.47 26.27 -17.07
C GLN A 197 5.27 25.41 -16.10
N VAL A 198 6.58 25.33 -16.31
CA VAL A 198 7.52 24.82 -15.29
C VAL A 198 8.04 25.99 -14.46
N ILE A 199 7.90 25.88 -13.14
CA ILE A 199 8.51 26.78 -12.14
C ILE A 199 9.65 26.00 -11.49
N ASP A 200 10.86 26.29 -11.93
CA ASP A 200 12.07 25.74 -11.33
C ASP A 200 12.56 26.67 -10.21
N LEU A 201 12.53 26.16 -8.97
CA LEU A 201 12.93 26.89 -7.78
C LEU A 201 14.42 27.24 -7.71
N ASP A 202 15.29 26.71 -8.56
CA ASP A 202 16.69 27.13 -8.57
C ASP A 202 16.97 28.23 -9.61
N GLU A 203 16.00 28.56 -10.47
CA GLU A 203 16.15 29.68 -11.40
C GLU A 203 16.13 31.03 -10.66
N PRO A 204 17.02 31.99 -11.02
CA PRO A 204 17.13 33.27 -10.31
C PRO A 204 15.83 34.07 -10.18
N ARG A 205 14.90 33.94 -11.13
CA ARG A 205 13.59 34.63 -11.11
C ARG A 205 12.61 34.07 -10.06
N TRP A 206 12.80 32.80 -9.69
CA TRP A 206 11.99 32.09 -8.70
C TRP A 206 12.73 31.92 -7.37
N ALA A 207 14.07 32.02 -7.40
CA ALA A 207 14.96 32.09 -6.26
C ALA A 207 14.51 33.15 -5.24
N ASP A 208 14.79 32.89 -3.97
CA ASP A 208 14.52 33.83 -2.89
C ASP A 208 15.64 33.80 -1.84
N PRO A 209 16.81 34.41 -2.15
CA PRO A 209 17.93 34.46 -1.23
C PRO A 209 17.59 35.24 0.05
N ALA A 210 16.83 36.34 -0.07
CA ALA A 210 16.46 37.17 1.07
C ALA A 210 15.54 36.42 2.06
N GLY A 211 14.54 35.69 1.56
CA GLY A 211 13.70 34.87 2.42
C GLY A 211 14.41 33.64 2.99
N LEU A 212 15.48 33.14 2.36
CA LEU A 212 16.34 32.13 2.99
C LEU A 212 17.04 32.69 4.24
N VAL A 213 17.61 33.91 4.16
CA VAL A 213 18.21 34.58 5.33
C VAL A 213 17.18 34.73 6.46
N LEU A 214 15.98 35.21 6.15
CA LEU A 214 14.91 35.40 7.14
C LEU A 214 14.46 34.08 7.77
N GLN A 215 14.40 33.00 6.99
CA GLN A 215 14.11 31.66 7.51
C GLN A 215 15.18 31.19 8.51
N VAL A 216 16.46 31.39 8.17
CA VAL A 216 17.57 31.02 9.06
C VAL A 216 17.55 31.87 10.33
N GLU A 217 17.38 33.18 10.19
CA GLU A 217 17.30 34.11 11.32
C GLU A 217 16.15 33.74 12.27
N THR A 218 14.99 33.38 11.72
CA THR A 218 13.84 32.89 12.51
C THR A 218 14.17 31.59 13.24
N SER A 219 14.81 30.64 12.57
CA SER A 219 15.21 29.35 13.17
C SER A 219 16.22 29.50 14.30
N LEU A 220 17.00 30.59 14.29
CA LEU A 220 17.98 30.94 15.32
C LEU A 220 17.39 31.81 16.44
N ASP A 221 16.14 32.24 16.36
CA ASP A 221 15.56 33.18 17.34
C ASP A 221 14.94 32.43 18.54
N PRO A 222 15.36 32.74 19.79
CA PRO A 222 14.84 32.06 20.98
C PRO A 222 13.33 32.12 21.16
N ARG A 223 12.66 33.14 20.60
CA ARG A 223 11.19 33.26 20.64
C ARG A 223 10.48 32.13 19.88
N PHE A 224 11.18 31.48 18.95
CA PHE A 224 10.68 30.35 18.17
C PHE A 224 11.33 29.02 18.58
N GLY A 225 11.91 28.95 19.78
CA GLY A 225 12.37 27.70 20.39
C GLY A 225 13.87 27.42 20.26
N ALA A 226 14.66 28.33 19.68
CA ALA A 226 16.11 28.21 19.73
C ALA A 226 16.65 28.37 21.17
N PRO A 227 17.69 27.63 21.58
CA PRO A 227 18.36 27.88 22.86
C PRO A 227 18.90 29.31 22.96
N ALA A 228 18.89 29.87 24.17
CA ALA A 228 19.48 31.17 24.48
C ALA A 228 21.02 31.08 24.51
N LEU A 229 21.65 31.50 23.41
CA LEU A 229 23.09 31.46 23.15
C LEU A 229 23.53 32.88 22.71
N PRO A 230 24.81 33.26 22.87
CA PRO A 230 25.26 34.61 22.53
C PRO A 230 24.90 35.06 21.10
N TYR A 231 24.98 34.14 20.12
CA TYR A 231 24.65 34.40 18.71
C TYR A 231 23.18 34.16 18.34
N THR A 232 22.34 33.73 19.28
CA THR A 232 20.87 33.64 19.10
C THR A 232 20.14 34.77 19.81
N GLU A 233 20.64 35.26 20.95
CA GLU A 233 20.03 36.35 21.71
C GLU A 233 20.31 37.74 21.12
N ASP A 234 21.55 38.01 20.68
CA ASP A 234 21.90 39.28 20.03
C ASP A 234 21.32 39.31 18.60
N PRO A 235 20.37 40.22 18.30
CA PRO A 235 19.77 40.30 16.97
C PRO A 235 20.80 40.58 15.86
N SER A 236 21.86 41.33 16.16
CA SER A 236 22.88 41.67 15.18
C SER A 236 23.78 40.48 14.84
N ALA A 237 24.26 39.76 15.85
CA ALA A 237 25.00 38.51 15.68
C ALA A 237 24.16 37.42 14.99
N ARG A 238 22.88 37.29 15.38
CA ARG A 238 21.95 36.34 14.77
C ARG A 238 21.75 36.63 13.29
N ARG A 239 21.54 37.89 12.93
CA ARG A 239 21.40 38.32 11.53
C ARG A 239 22.65 38.03 10.71
N ALA A 240 23.83 38.36 11.24
CA ALA A 240 25.10 38.11 10.56
C ALA A 240 25.34 36.60 10.32
N LEU A 241 25.05 35.76 11.33
CA LEU A 241 25.14 34.31 11.19
C LEU A 241 24.13 33.78 10.15
N ALA A 242 22.91 34.32 10.14
CA ALA A 242 21.88 33.92 9.18
C ALA A 242 22.28 34.25 7.74
N GLU A 243 22.87 35.42 7.51
CA GLU A 243 23.40 35.82 6.20
C GLU A 243 24.53 34.89 5.75
N ALA A 244 25.48 34.58 6.63
CA ALA A 244 26.59 33.68 6.32
C ALA A 244 26.12 32.25 6.00
N ILE A 245 25.16 31.70 6.76
CA ILE A 245 24.59 30.37 6.47
C ILE A 245 23.85 30.38 5.14
N ALA A 246 23.01 31.38 4.88
CA ALA A 246 22.22 31.47 3.66
C ALA A 246 23.11 31.63 2.41
N GLU A 247 24.17 32.43 2.50
CA GLU A 247 25.16 32.60 1.45
C GLU A 247 25.86 31.27 1.14
N ARG A 248 26.36 30.56 2.16
CA ARG A 248 27.05 29.28 1.98
C ARG A 248 26.12 28.20 1.45
N ALA A 249 24.88 28.14 1.93
CA ALA A 249 23.88 27.18 1.48
C ALA A 249 23.43 27.40 0.02
N ASN A 250 23.76 28.55 -0.59
CA ASN A 250 23.55 28.84 -2.01
C ASN A 250 22.15 28.48 -2.53
N GLY A 251 21.11 28.89 -1.80
CA GLY A 251 19.71 28.63 -2.15
C GLY A 251 19.11 27.31 -1.63
N SER A 252 19.93 26.39 -1.09
CA SER A 252 19.46 25.15 -0.47
C SER A 252 18.87 25.40 0.92
N ARG A 253 17.53 25.35 1.04
CA ARG A 253 16.82 25.48 2.32
C ARG A 253 17.15 24.33 3.27
N LEU A 254 17.34 23.12 2.74
CA LEU A 254 17.78 21.97 3.53
C LEU A 254 19.18 22.20 4.14
N THR A 255 20.15 22.65 3.34
CA THR A 255 21.52 22.85 3.85
C THR A 255 21.55 23.89 4.95
N ALA A 256 20.81 24.98 4.79
CA ALA A 256 20.66 26.00 5.82
C ALA A 256 19.99 25.44 7.09
N GLN A 257 18.94 24.63 6.96
CA GLN A 257 18.29 23.95 8.08
C GLN A 257 19.24 23.01 8.81
N LEU A 258 19.99 22.17 8.08
CA LEU A 258 20.95 21.23 8.67
C LEU A 258 22.08 21.96 9.39
N ALA A 259 22.59 23.06 8.84
CA ALA A 259 23.59 23.89 9.50
C ALA A 259 23.07 24.42 10.85
N VAL A 260 21.87 25.01 10.86
CA VAL A 260 21.22 25.50 12.08
C VAL A 260 20.99 24.35 13.08
N GLN A 261 20.42 23.24 12.64
CA GLN A 261 20.17 22.06 13.49
C GLN A 261 21.45 21.53 14.13
N CYS A 262 22.52 21.37 13.34
CA CYS A 262 23.82 20.93 13.82
C CYS A 262 24.39 21.86 14.89
N ILE A 263 24.22 23.18 14.76
CA ILE A 263 24.68 24.18 15.73
C ILE A 263 23.84 24.10 17.00
N LEU A 264 22.51 24.16 16.88
CA LEU A 264 21.61 24.28 18.03
C LEU A 264 21.56 23.01 18.89
N MET A 265 21.67 21.82 18.29
CA MET A 265 21.72 20.55 19.05
C MET A 265 23.05 20.32 19.76
N ARG A 266 24.13 20.95 19.28
CA ARG A 266 25.49 20.80 19.79
C ARG A 266 26.22 22.15 19.72
N PRO A 267 25.89 23.14 20.56
CA PRO A 267 26.49 24.47 20.44
C PRO A 267 27.98 24.51 20.82
N GLU A 268 28.49 23.49 21.49
CA GLU A 268 29.85 23.46 22.03
C GLU A 268 30.91 23.53 20.92
N GLY A 269 31.91 24.40 21.09
CA GLY A 269 33.03 24.53 20.15
C GLY A 269 32.68 25.16 18.79
N PHE A 270 31.46 25.66 18.60
CA PHE A 270 31.10 26.43 17.42
C PHE A 270 31.47 27.92 17.61
N ASP A 271 32.27 28.45 16.69
CA ASP A 271 32.58 29.88 16.61
C ASP A 271 31.72 30.54 15.53
N PRO A 272 30.73 31.40 15.88
CA PRO A 272 29.88 32.07 14.89
C PRO A 272 30.63 33.08 14.02
N ALA A 273 31.85 33.49 14.40
CA ALA A 273 32.68 34.38 13.58
C ALA A 273 33.45 33.63 12.48
N ASP A 274 33.68 32.32 12.62
CA ASP A 274 34.33 31.49 11.61
C ASP A 274 33.30 30.88 10.64
N THR A 275 32.96 31.66 9.62
CA THR A 275 32.00 31.26 8.58
C THR A 275 32.63 30.40 7.48
N SER A 276 33.95 30.23 7.49
CA SER A 276 34.68 29.51 6.45
C SER A 276 34.34 28.02 6.43
N LEU A 277 33.98 27.46 7.58
CA LEU A 277 33.67 26.04 7.77
C LEU A 277 32.19 25.70 7.60
N LEU A 278 31.32 26.70 7.39
CA LEU A 278 29.89 26.46 7.19
C LEU A 278 29.64 25.62 5.92
N PRO A 279 28.72 24.65 5.97
CA PRO A 279 28.51 23.71 4.88
C PRO A 279 27.78 24.35 3.69
N GLY A 280 28.22 24.03 2.47
CA GLY A 280 27.57 24.47 1.23
C GLY A 280 26.57 23.48 0.64
N ASN A 281 26.55 22.24 1.13
CA ASN A 281 25.56 21.23 0.76
C ASN A 281 25.29 20.25 1.92
N ALA A 282 24.28 19.38 1.78
CA ALA A 282 23.92 18.41 2.82
C ALA A 282 25.05 17.41 3.15
N GLY A 283 25.84 17.00 2.14
CA GLY A 283 27.00 16.11 2.34
C GLY A 283 28.11 16.77 3.16
N GLU A 284 28.37 18.05 2.92
CA GLU A 284 29.27 18.87 3.72
C GLU A 284 28.74 19.11 5.13
N ALA A 285 27.43 19.23 5.32
CA ALA A 285 26.83 19.37 6.65
C ALA A 285 27.08 18.13 7.52
N LEU A 286 26.97 16.93 6.94
CA LEU A 286 27.35 15.67 7.59
C LEU A 286 28.82 15.67 8.00
N ASP A 287 29.72 15.98 7.05
CA ASP A 287 31.16 15.96 7.28
C ASP A 287 31.61 16.99 8.30
N TRP A 288 31.03 18.18 8.22
CA TRP A 288 31.27 19.28 9.14
C TRP A 288 30.80 18.93 10.56
N HIS A 289 29.59 18.38 10.71
CA HIS A 289 29.07 17.95 12.01
C HIS A 289 29.97 16.89 12.66
N ALA A 290 30.36 15.86 11.89
CA ALA A 290 31.23 14.80 12.39
C ALA A 290 32.58 15.34 12.86
N ARG A 291 33.26 16.15 12.04
CA ARG A 291 34.57 16.74 12.40
C ARG A 291 34.49 17.62 13.63
N ARG A 292 33.41 18.39 13.78
CA ARG A 292 33.21 19.27 14.94
C ARG A 292 33.06 18.49 16.24
N LEU A 293 32.52 17.28 16.17
CA LEU A 293 32.43 16.36 17.30
C LEU A 293 33.65 15.42 17.44
N GLY A 294 34.71 15.64 16.64
CA GLY A 294 35.92 14.82 16.66
C GLY A 294 35.74 13.41 16.07
N ALA A 295 34.64 13.18 15.34
CA ALA A 295 34.34 11.92 14.67
C ALA A 295 34.82 11.94 13.21
N ASP A 296 35.12 10.74 12.70
CA ASP A 296 35.37 10.55 11.28
C ASP A 296 34.06 10.67 10.47
N PRO A 297 33.99 11.54 9.44
CA PRO A 297 32.80 11.69 8.61
C PRO A 297 32.27 10.40 8.00
N GLN A 298 33.17 9.48 7.62
CA GLN A 298 32.75 8.22 7.01
C GLN A 298 32.01 7.33 8.02
N THR A 299 32.37 7.41 9.30
CA THR A 299 31.65 6.72 10.38
C THR A 299 30.19 7.18 10.46
N LEU A 300 29.93 8.50 10.46
CA LEU A 300 28.57 9.04 10.45
C LEU A 300 27.78 8.61 9.21
N ARG A 301 28.41 8.67 8.02
CA ARG A 301 27.78 8.21 6.77
C ARG A 301 27.38 6.75 6.84
N LEU A 302 28.28 5.87 7.30
CA LEU A 302 28.01 4.43 7.45
C LEU A 302 26.85 4.16 8.42
N MET A 303 26.77 4.90 9.52
CA MET A 303 25.65 4.81 10.46
C MET A 303 24.32 5.25 9.84
N LEU A 304 24.33 6.28 8.98
CA LEU A 304 23.11 6.79 8.36
C LEU A 304 22.76 6.07 7.04
N THR A 305 23.61 5.19 6.53
CA THR A 305 23.31 4.43 5.30
C THR A 305 22.06 3.57 5.43
N PRO A 306 21.86 2.77 6.51
CA PRO A 306 20.62 2.01 6.67
C PRO A 306 19.35 2.87 6.65
N PRO A 307 19.20 3.96 7.45
CA PRO A 307 18.01 4.81 7.34
C PRO A 307 17.93 5.59 6.02
N ALA A 308 19.04 5.85 5.32
CA ALA A 308 19.03 6.43 3.98
C ALA A 308 18.58 5.46 2.88
N LEU A 309 18.68 4.15 3.13
CA LEU A 309 18.22 3.10 2.23
C LEU A 309 16.93 2.44 2.71
N ALA A 310 16.38 2.90 3.82
CA ALA A 310 15.15 2.36 4.40
C ALA A 310 13.96 2.59 3.48
N GLU A 311 13.04 1.63 3.50
CA GLU A 311 11.77 1.68 2.79
C GLU A 311 10.64 2.01 3.78
N GLY A 312 9.47 2.40 3.27
CA GLY A 312 8.33 2.79 4.11
C GLY A 312 8.60 4.02 4.98
N ASP A 313 8.07 4.00 6.21
CA ASP A 313 8.09 5.15 7.13
C ASP A 313 9.40 5.34 7.89
N GLY A 314 10.33 4.39 7.82
CA GLY A 314 11.61 4.46 8.51
C GLY A 314 12.14 3.09 8.92
N LEU A 315 13.34 3.09 9.50
CA LEU A 315 14.02 1.86 9.92
C LEU A 315 13.72 1.53 11.38
N PRO A 316 13.31 0.31 11.74
CA PRO A 316 13.24 -0.11 13.14
C PRO A 316 14.57 0.09 13.87
N ILE A 317 14.53 0.73 15.04
CA ILE A 317 15.76 1.07 15.78
C ILE A 317 16.56 -0.18 16.17
N GLU A 318 15.89 -1.31 16.38
CA GLU A 318 16.50 -2.61 16.70
C GLU A 318 17.35 -3.17 15.55
N LEU A 319 17.01 -2.84 14.30
CA LEU A 319 17.75 -3.27 13.11
C LEU A 319 18.94 -2.36 12.81
N TRP A 320 18.97 -1.14 13.36
CA TRP A 320 19.95 -0.12 12.98
C TRP A 320 21.41 -0.58 13.13
N GLY A 321 21.76 -1.15 14.28
CA GLY A 321 23.13 -1.62 14.55
C GLY A 321 23.55 -2.77 13.64
N ALA A 322 22.68 -3.77 13.45
CA ALA A 322 22.97 -4.92 12.60
C ALA A 322 23.18 -4.51 11.14
N LEU A 323 22.33 -3.62 10.62
CA LEU A 323 22.45 -3.13 9.25
C LEU A 323 23.65 -2.20 9.05
N ALA A 324 23.98 -1.36 10.04
CA ALA A 324 25.17 -0.52 9.99
C ALA A 324 26.45 -1.38 9.96
N ASN A 325 26.53 -2.42 10.81
CA ASN A 325 27.62 -3.39 10.81
C ASN A 325 27.75 -4.08 9.44
N ALA A 326 26.62 -4.52 8.88
CA ALA A 326 26.58 -5.18 7.58
C ALA A 326 27.13 -4.28 6.48
N VAL A 327 26.64 -3.04 6.38
CA VAL A 327 27.10 -2.07 5.36
C VAL A 327 28.59 -1.73 5.54
N ALA A 328 29.04 -1.54 6.77
CA ALA A 328 30.42 -1.18 7.06
C ALA A 328 31.42 -2.34 6.92
N GLY A 329 30.95 -3.58 6.93
CA GLY A 329 31.79 -4.78 6.90
C GLY A 329 32.69 -4.94 8.13
N ARG A 330 32.35 -4.26 9.24
CA ARG A 330 33.08 -4.29 10.52
C ARG A 330 32.11 -4.08 11.68
N ASP A 331 32.56 -4.44 12.88
CA ASP A 331 31.83 -4.11 14.11
C ASP A 331 31.81 -2.59 14.33
N MET A 332 30.60 -2.03 14.44
CA MET A 332 30.28 -0.64 14.76
C MET A 332 29.50 -0.51 16.07
N SER A 333 29.45 -1.55 16.91
CA SER A 333 28.61 -1.55 18.12
C SER A 333 28.91 -0.38 19.06
N ARG A 334 30.17 0.03 19.17
CA ARG A 334 30.58 1.19 19.98
C ARG A 334 30.08 2.49 19.37
N GLU A 335 30.29 2.68 18.07
CA GLU A 335 29.85 3.86 17.34
C GLU A 335 28.33 4.01 17.35
N ILE A 336 27.59 2.90 17.27
CA ILE A 336 26.12 2.88 17.36
C ILE A 336 25.63 3.19 18.78
N ALA A 337 26.30 2.69 19.83
CA ALA A 337 25.93 2.97 21.22
C ALA A 337 26.03 4.46 21.56
N ASP A 338 27.09 5.13 21.08
CA ASP A 338 27.25 6.60 21.19
C ASP A 338 26.51 7.35 20.06
N GLY A 339 25.82 6.61 19.19
CA GLY A 339 25.52 7.01 17.84
C GLY A 339 24.47 8.11 17.70
N MET A 340 23.49 8.13 18.61
CA MET A 340 22.48 9.19 18.64
C MET A 340 23.09 10.57 18.92
N LEU A 341 24.26 10.63 19.56
CA LEU A 341 24.94 11.90 19.79
C LEU A 341 25.46 12.52 18.48
N LEU A 342 25.77 11.69 17.49
CA LEU A 342 26.34 12.05 16.20
C LEU A 342 25.28 12.11 15.08
N ALA A 343 24.31 11.19 15.11
CA ALA A 343 23.24 11.08 14.14
C ALA A 343 22.08 12.05 14.41
N GLY A 344 21.91 12.51 15.66
CA GLY A 344 20.76 13.28 16.15
C GLY A 344 20.27 14.40 15.22
N PRO A 345 21.16 15.24 14.62
CA PRO A 345 20.71 16.29 13.71
C PRO A 345 20.08 15.84 12.40
N PHE A 346 20.25 14.57 12.04
CA PHE A 346 19.87 14.01 10.75
C PHE A 346 18.75 12.98 10.85
N VAL A 347 18.39 12.56 12.06
CA VAL A 347 17.38 11.54 12.32
C VAL A 347 16.30 12.04 13.27
N GLU A 348 15.10 11.51 13.12
CA GLU A 348 14.00 11.68 14.06
C GLU A 348 13.44 10.31 14.45
N PRO A 349 13.31 10.02 15.76
CA PRO A 349 12.57 8.85 16.22
C PRO A 349 11.06 9.07 16.05
N VAL A 350 10.38 8.10 15.45
CA VAL A 350 8.93 8.11 15.21
C VAL A 350 8.32 6.89 15.90
N GLU A 351 7.39 7.13 16.81
CA GLU A 351 6.63 6.05 17.46
C GLU A 351 5.49 5.62 16.55
N MET A 352 5.45 4.33 16.23
CA MET A 352 4.38 3.70 15.46
C MET A 352 3.65 2.68 16.33
N PRO A 353 2.33 2.52 16.17
CA PRO A 353 1.62 1.42 16.83
C PRO A 353 2.20 0.08 16.37
N ALA A 354 2.47 -0.84 17.29
CA ALA A 354 2.91 -2.18 16.92
C ALA A 354 1.80 -2.90 16.13
N GLN A 355 2.14 -3.34 14.91
CA GLN A 355 1.25 -4.12 14.06
C GLN A 355 1.05 -5.51 14.65
N GLY A 356 -0.21 -5.94 14.81
CA GLY A 356 -0.57 -7.26 15.34
C GLY A 356 -0.89 -7.32 16.84
N ALA A 357 -0.93 -6.18 17.54
CA ALA A 357 -1.51 -6.14 18.88
C ALA A 357 -3.04 -6.31 18.79
N PRO A 358 -3.66 -7.23 19.55
CA PRO A 358 -5.12 -7.36 19.59
C PRO A 358 -5.76 -6.04 20.05
N ALA A 359 -6.87 -5.67 19.43
CA ALA A 359 -7.71 -4.57 19.90
C ALA A 359 -8.24 -4.90 21.30
N GLU A 360 -7.81 -4.10 22.27
CA GLU A 360 -8.31 -3.92 23.64
C GLU A 360 -9.09 -5.09 24.31
N GLN A 361 -8.46 -5.67 25.33
CA GLN A 361 -9.13 -5.87 26.62
C GLN A 361 -8.29 -5.14 27.68
N ASP A 362 -8.90 -4.18 28.36
CA ASP A 362 -8.39 -3.56 29.61
C ASP A 362 -7.23 -2.54 29.53
N GLY A 363 -7.32 -1.54 28.66
CA GLY A 363 -6.79 -0.19 28.93
C GLY A 363 -5.28 0.00 29.18
N GLU A 364 -4.43 -1.00 28.93
CA GLU A 364 -2.97 -0.86 28.91
C GLU A 364 -2.47 -0.60 27.48
N ALA A 365 -1.50 0.32 27.36
CA ALA A 365 -1.05 0.88 26.09
C ALA A 365 -0.62 -0.18 25.06
N VAL A 366 -1.15 -0.05 23.85
CA VAL A 366 -0.64 -0.69 22.63
C VAL A 366 0.88 -0.51 22.60
N GLY A 367 1.64 -1.60 22.54
CA GLY A 367 3.09 -1.52 22.40
C GLY A 367 3.43 -0.61 21.21
N SER A 368 4.23 0.43 21.41
CA SER A 368 4.74 1.24 20.31
C SER A 368 6.10 0.67 19.86
N ARG A 369 6.39 0.79 18.58
CA ARG A 369 7.72 0.53 18.03
C ARG A 369 8.34 1.84 17.59
N THR A 370 9.63 2.03 17.85
CA THR A 370 10.36 3.22 17.43
C THR A 370 11.01 2.98 16.06
N LEU A 371 10.66 3.82 15.08
CA LEU A 371 11.33 3.90 13.80
C LEU A 371 12.31 5.07 13.79
N LEU A 372 13.47 4.87 13.18
CA LEU A 372 14.45 5.89 12.87
C LEU A 372 14.22 6.39 11.45
N ARG A 373 13.73 7.63 11.31
CA ARG A 373 13.54 8.29 10.01
C ARG A 373 14.58 9.38 9.83
N LEU A 374 15.02 9.64 8.60
CA LEU A 374 15.83 10.82 8.32
C LEU A 374 14.96 12.08 8.34
N VAL A 375 15.46 13.17 8.90
CA VAL A 375 14.73 14.45 9.02
C VAL A 375 14.30 15.04 7.68
N HIS A 376 14.94 14.64 6.58
CA HIS A 376 14.60 15.09 5.24
C HIS A 376 15.12 14.11 4.15
N PRO A 377 14.36 13.86 3.05
CA PRO A 377 14.79 12.97 1.96
C PRO A 377 16.12 13.36 1.30
N GLY A 378 16.40 14.66 1.15
CA GLY A 378 17.68 15.15 0.63
C GLY A 378 18.91 14.78 1.46
N VAL A 379 18.76 14.43 2.75
CA VAL A 379 19.85 13.82 3.54
C VAL A 379 20.15 12.42 3.03
N ALA A 380 19.11 11.64 2.74
CA ALA A 380 19.24 10.32 2.16
C ALA A 380 19.91 10.38 0.78
N ASP A 381 19.56 11.36 -0.06
CA ASP A 381 20.22 11.60 -1.35
C ASP A 381 21.71 11.88 -1.19
N ALA A 382 22.09 12.74 -0.24
CA ALA A 382 23.49 13.06 0.02
C ALA A 382 24.30 11.83 0.50
N ILE A 383 23.70 10.98 1.34
CA ILE A 383 24.34 9.74 1.79
C ILE A 383 24.48 8.76 0.62
N ARG A 384 23.43 8.55 -0.16
CA ARG A 384 23.45 7.65 -1.33
C ARG A 384 24.46 8.10 -2.38
N ALA A 385 24.53 9.41 -2.66
CA ALA A 385 25.51 9.98 -3.58
C ALA A 385 26.96 9.80 -3.10
N GLY A 386 27.18 9.65 -1.78
CA GLY A 386 28.48 9.37 -1.18
C GLY A 386 28.86 7.89 -1.13
N LEU A 387 27.96 6.96 -1.48
CA LEU A 387 28.27 5.54 -1.53
C LEU A 387 29.06 5.20 -2.80
N ALA A 388 30.09 4.35 -2.65
CA ALA A 388 30.85 3.84 -3.79
C ALA A 388 29.98 2.94 -4.69
N ASP A 389 29.13 2.10 -4.08
CA ASP A 389 28.20 1.23 -4.76
C ASP A 389 26.93 1.05 -3.91
N VAL A 390 25.83 1.66 -4.37
CA VAL A 390 24.51 1.57 -3.71
C VAL A 390 23.95 0.15 -3.77
N ARG A 391 24.21 -0.58 -4.86
CA ARG A 391 23.70 -1.94 -5.06
C ARG A 391 24.37 -2.93 -4.11
N ASP A 392 25.67 -2.76 -3.90
CA ASP A 392 26.45 -3.54 -2.94
C ASP A 392 25.99 -3.26 -1.49
N ALA A 393 25.76 -1.99 -1.14
CA ALA A 393 25.16 -1.65 0.16
C ALA A 393 23.77 -2.29 0.35
N GLN A 394 22.91 -2.24 -0.67
CA GLN A 394 21.60 -2.92 -0.64
C GLN A 394 21.72 -4.44 -0.54
N THR A 395 22.72 -5.03 -1.19
CA THR A 395 23.01 -6.47 -1.07
C THR A 395 23.33 -6.84 0.37
N ARG A 396 24.22 -6.09 1.04
CA ARG A 396 24.56 -6.33 2.45
C ARG A 396 23.36 -6.15 3.38
N ILE A 397 22.55 -5.11 3.15
CA ILE A 397 21.31 -4.89 3.91
C ILE A 397 20.34 -6.05 3.69
N ALA A 398 20.07 -6.45 2.45
CA ALA A 398 19.14 -7.53 2.14
C ALA A 398 19.57 -8.86 2.79
N MET A 399 20.86 -9.19 2.74
CA MET A 399 21.40 -10.39 3.40
C MET A 399 21.22 -10.32 4.92
N ALA A 400 21.55 -9.18 5.55
CA ALA A 400 21.39 -9.00 6.99
C ALA A 400 19.90 -9.04 7.43
N LEU A 401 18.99 -8.50 6.62
CA LEU A 401 17.54 -8.60 6.86
C LEU A 401 17.06 -10.05 6.74
N LEU A 402 17.53 -10.81 5.75
CA LEU A 402 17.20 -12.22 5.60
C LEU A 402 17.73 -13.06 6.77
N GLU A 403 18.96 -12.79 7.25
CA GLU A 403 19.53 -13.42 8.44
C GLU A 403 18.78 -13.07 9.72
N ALA A 404 18.12 -11.91 9.77
CA ALA A 404 17.30 -11.49 10.90
C ALA A 404 15.96 -12.25 11.00
N VAL A 405 15.57 -13.02 9.98
CA VAL A 405 14.35 -13.85 10.02
C VAL A 405 14.54 -15.01 10.99
N PRO A 406 13.84 -15.04 12.16
CA PRO A 406 14.08 -16.06 13.17
C PRO A 406 13.71 -17.45 12.64
N GLN A 407 14.67 -18.39 12.68
CA GLN A 407 14.46 -19.77 12.23
C GLN A 407 13.95 -19.90 10.78
N GLN A 408 14.13 -18.87 9.93
CA GLN A 408 13.52 -18.77 8.59
C GLN A 408 11.98 -18.80 8.61
N ASP A 409 11.37 -18.40 9.73
CA ASP A 409 9.93 -18.32 9.92
C ASP A 409 9.43 -16.88 9.75
N TRP A 410 8.77 -16.61 8.63
CA TRP A 410 8.20 -15.31 8.28
C TRP A 410 7.08 -14.86 9.23
N SER A 411 6.43 -15.77 9.95
CA SER A 411 5.42 -15.41 10.94
C SER A 411 6.02 -14.71 12.17
N ARG A 412 7.32 -14.95 12.42
CA ARG A 412 8.09 -14.39 13.54
C ARG A 412 9.00 -13.23 13.12
N ALA A 413 9.11 -12.96 11.81
CA ALA A 413 9.91 -11.87 11.30
C ALA A 413 9.36 -10.51 11.73
N ASP A 414 10.24 -9.53 11.91
CA ASP A 414 9.83 -8.14 12.07
C ASP A 414 8.99 -7.70 10.85
N PRO A 415 7.87 -6.97 11.03
CA PRO A 415 7.06 -6.48 9.91
C PRO A 415 7.89 -5.74 8.85
N TYR A 416 8.89 -4.95 9.24
CA TYR A 416 9.78 -4.26 8.31
C TYR A 416 10.54 -5.25 7.42
N VAL A 417 11.10 -6.32 8.02
CA VAL A 417 11.83 -7.36 7.27
C VAL A 417 10.89 -8.05 6.30
N ARG A 418 9.73 -8.48 6.80
CA ARG A 418 8.72 -9.20 6.03
C ARG A 418 8.19 -8.39 4.85
N ASP A 419 7.93 -7.11 5.06
CA ASP A 419 7.22 -6.27 4.10
C ASP A 419 8.19 -5.53 3.14
N HIS A 420 9.43 -5.26 3.56
CA HIS A 420 10.39 -4.48 2.77
C HIS A 420 11.63 -5.23 2.27
N LEU A 421 11.86 -6.50 2.64
CA LEU A 421 12.98 -7.28 2.08
C LEU A 421 12.91 -7.38 0.55
N ALA A 422 11.71 -7.50 -0.03
CA ALA A 422 11.51 -7.53 -1.47
C ALA A 422 12.01 -6.24 -2.16
N ALA A 423 11.83 -5.09 -1.53
CA ALA A 423 12.31 -3.81 -2.04
C ALA A 423 13.85 -3.70 -1.99
N HIS A 424 14.47 -4.14 -0.89
CA HIS A 424 15.93 -4.17 -0.77
C HIS A 424 16.56 -5.15 -1.78
N THR A 425 15.98 -6.32 -1.96
CA THR A 425 16.45 -7.30 -2.96
C THR A 425 16.20 -6.84 -4.40
N LEU A 426 15.12 -6.11 -4.68
CA LEU A 426 14.92 -5.46 -5.98
C LEU A 426 16.04 -4.45 -6.27
N ALA A 427 16.34 -3.56 -5.32
CA ALA A 427 17.42 -2.58 -5.44
C ALA A 427 18.81 -3.24 -5.55
N ALA A 428 19.00 -4.42 -4.96
CA ALA A 428 20.21 -5.23 -5.09
C ALA A 428 20.26 -6.04 -6.42
N GLY A 429 19.15 -6.13 -7.16
CA GLY A 429 19.01 -7.00 -8.33
C GLY A 429 19.07 -8.50 -7.98
N LEU A 430 18.55 -8.85 -6.80
CA LEU A 430 18.49 -10.20 -6.22
C LEU A 430 17.05 -10.69 -5.95
N LEU A 431 16.04 -9.89 -6.33
CA LEU A 431 14.64 -10.24 -6.06
C LEU A 431 14.22 -11.58 -6.69
N PRO A 432 14.58 -11.92 -7.96
CA PRO A 432 14.18 -13.21 -8.55
C PRO A 432 14.60 -14.44 -7.74
N GLN A 433 15.72 -14.38 -7.01
CA GLN A 433 16.18 -15.46 -6.13
C GLN A 433 15.35 -15.59 -4.85
N LEU A 434 14.77 -14.49 -4.36
CA LEU A 434 13.88 -14.47 -3.20
C LEU A 434 12.47 -14.95 -3.56
N LEU A 435 12.01 -14.69 -4.79
CA LEU A 435 10.66 -15.04 -5.29
C LEU A 435 10.46 -16.54 -5.58
N THR A 436 11.07 -17.40 -4.77
CA THR A 436 10.85 -18.85 -4.74
C THR A 436 10.32 -19.32 -3.38
N ASP A 437 10.14 -18.42 -2.42
CA ASP A 437 9.64 -18.75 -1.09
C ASP A 437 8.12 -18.47 -0.98
N PRO A 438 7.26 -19.51 -0.95
CA PRO A 438 5.81 -19.31 -0.84
C PRO A 438 5.40 -18.78 0.54
N ALA A 439 6.20 -19.00 1.59
CA ALA A 439 5.89 -18.45 2.92
C ALA A 439 6.03 -16.93 2.92
N LEU A 440 7.03 -16.37 2.23
CA LEU A 440 7.14 -14.94 2.01
C LEU A 440 5.88 -14.39 1.31
N PHE A 441 5.38 -15.07 0.27
CA PHE A 441 4.19 -14.63 -0.47
C PHE A 441 2.92 -14.55 0.39
N ALA A 442 2.78 -15.47 1.34
CA ALA A 442 1.66 -15.46 2.27
C ALA A 442 1.80 -14.36 3.33
N HIS A 443 3.00 -14.13 3.83
CA HIS A 443 3.26 -13.28 5.00
C HIS A 443 3.46 -11.80 4.66
N ALA A 444 4.19 -11.49 3.58
CA ALA A 444 4.48 -10.12 3.16
C ALA A 444 3.22 -9.29 2.87
N ASP A 445 3.32 -7.99 3.09
CA ASP A 445 2.32 -7.03 2.63
C ASP A 445 2.08 -7.18 1.11
N PRO A 446 0.83 -7.43 0.67
CA PRO A 446 0.55 -7.70 -0.73
C PRO A 446 0.72 -6.47 -1.63
N VAL A 447 0.62 -5.24 -1.11
CA VAL A 447 0.82 -4.01 -1.89
C VAL A 447 2.31 -3.85 -2.20
N THR A 448 3.16 -3.90 -1.17
CA THR A 448 4.60 -3.72 -1.32
C THR A 448 5.23 -4.85 -2.14
N LEU A 449 4.87 -6.11 -1.86
CA LEU A 449 5.40 -7.25 -2.60
C LEU A 449 4.95 -7.22 -4.07
N ARG A 450 3.69 -6.89 -4.36
CA ARG A 450 3.21 -6.75 -5.74
C ARG A 450 4.00 -5.70 -6.51
N ALA A 451 4.18 -4.51 -5.95
CA ALA A 451 4.93 -3.43 -6.61
C ALA A 451 6.38 -3.84 -6.90
N ALA A 452 7.03 -4.56 -5.98
CA ALA A 452 8.38 -5.07 -6.19
C ALA A 452 8.43 -6.12 -7.33
N VAL A 453 7.47 -7.03 -7.39
CA VAL A 453 7.39 -8.07 -8.43
C VAL A 453 7.07 -7.47 -9.80
N GLU A 454 6.17 -6.48 -9.88
CA GLU A 454 5.80 -5.78 -11.12
C GLU A 454 6.96 -4.97 -11.74
N ALA A 455 7.95 -4.60 -10.94
CA ALA A 455 9.15 -3.91 -11.40
C ALA A 455 10.16 -4.84 -12.09
N VAL A 456 10.06 -6.16 -11.89
CA VAL A 456 10.94 -7.13 -12.54
C VAL A 456 10.40 -7.50 -13.92
N PRO A 457 11.25 -7.53 -14.97
CA PRO A 457 10.84 -8.02 -16.28
C PRO A 457 10.19 -9.40 -16.22
N TYR A 458 9.04 -9.57 -16.87
CA TYR A 458 8.23 -10.79 -16.76
C TYR A 458 8.98 -12.07 -17.18
N ASP A 459 9.90 -11.96 -18.13
CA ASP A 459 10.76 -13.04 -18.61
C ASP A 459 11.81 -13.47 -17.57
N ALA A 460 12.24 -12.55 -16.69
CA ALA A 460 13.14 -12.83 -15.58
C ALA A 460 12.44 -13.45 -14.36
N LEU A 461 11.10 -13.41 -14.30
CA LEU A 461 10.33 -14.02 -13.22
C LEU A 461 10.25 -15.55 -13.38
N GLY A 462 10.53 -16.26 -12.29
CA GLY A 462 10.25 -17.70 -12.19
C GLY A 462 8.74 -18.01 -12.16
N ALA A 463 8.39 -19.27 -12.40
CA ALA A 463 6.99 -19.73 -12.35
C ALA A 463 6.23 -19.32 -11.07
N PRO A 464 6.76 -19.50 -9.84
CA PRO A 464 6.03 -19.12 -8.63
C PRO A 464 5.76 -17.61 -8.52
N ALA A 465 6.71 -16.77 -8.95
CA ALA A 465 6.54 -15.32 -8.98
C ALA A 465 5.46 -14.87 -9.98
N ARG A 466 5.34 -15.55 -11.12
CA ARG A 466 4.28 -15.30 -12.10
C ARG A 466 2.90 -15.69 -11.55
N THR A 467 2.80 -16.81 -10.82
CA THR A 467 1.59 -17.20 -10.08
C THR A 467 1.20 -16.14 -9.05
N TYR A 468 2.18 -15.65 -8.27
CA TYR A 468 1.95 -14.57 -7.32
C TYR A 468 1.42 -13.32 -8.02
N LEU A 469 2.09 -12.87 -9.09
CA LEU A 469 1.69 -11.67 -9.83
C LEU A 469 0.26 -11.77 -10.39
N ARG A 470 -0.13 -12.94 -10.91
CA ARG A 470 -1.52 -13.22 -11.35
C ARG A 470 -2.53 -13.08 -10.21
N THR A 471 -2.14 -13.45 -8.99
CA THR A 471 -3.02 -13.52 -7.81
C THR A 471 -3.03 -12.21 -7.01
N ALA A 472 -1.97 -11.41 -7.09
CA ALA A 472 -1.76 -10.22 -6.28
C ALA A 472 -2.91 -9.17 -6.33
N PRO A 473 -3.58 -8.92 -7.48
CA PRO A 473 -4.75 -8.03 -7.51
C PRO A 473 -5.92 -8.51 -6.65
N LEU A 474 -6.09 -9.83 -6.50
CA LEU A 474 -7.11 -10.40 -5.61
C LEU A 474 -6.71 -10.21 -4.14
N LEU A 475 -5.44 -10.46 -3.81
CA LEU A 475 -4.92 -10.32 -2.44
C LEU A 475 -5.02 -8.87 -1.95
N THR A 476 -4.67 -7.92 -2.82
CA THR A 476 -4.68 -6.49 -2.51
C THR A 476 -6.10 -5.97 -2.30
N ARG A 477 -7.03 -6.27 -3.23
CA ARG A 477 -8.41 -5.77 -3.16
C ARG A 477 -9.22 -6.38 -2.01
N SER A 478 -8.98 -7.65 -1.69
CA SER A 478 -9.70 -8.34 -0.61
C SER A 478 -9.13 -8.04 0.77
N GLN A 479 -7.93 -7.44 0.87
CA GLN A 479 -7.19 -7.27 2.11
C GLN A 479 -7.13 -8.58 2.93
N ALA A 480 -6.98 -9.71 2.22
CA ALA A 480 -7.10 -11.03 2.83
C ALA A 480 -6.08 -11.22 3.96
N PRO A 481 -6.49 -11.79 5.12
CA PRO A 481 -5.57 -12.15 6.19
C PRO A 481 -4.63 -13.28 5.74
N VAL A 482 -3.53 -13.49 6.47
CA VAL A 482 -2.44 -14.40 6.06
C VAL A 482 -2.90 -15.82 5.70
N GLY A 483 -3.75 -16.44 6.52
CA GLY A 483 -4.29 -17.78 6.23
C GLY A 483 -5.13 -17.84 4.96
N MET A 484 -5.91 -16.78 4.69
CA MET A 484 -6.68 -16.66 3.45
C MET A 484 -5.77 -16.41 2.25
N ARG A 485 -4.72 -15.57 2.38
CA ARG A 485 -3.72 -15.37 1.32
C ARG A 485 -3.01 -16.67 0.97
N ALA A 486 -2.58 -17.41 1.98
CA ALA A 486 -1.98 -18.74 1.81
C ALA A 486 -2.94 -19.70 1.08
N ALA A 487 -4.22 -19.76 1.46
CA ALA A 487 -5.18 -20.64 0.80
C ALA A 487 -5.46 -20.25 -0.68
N LEU A 488 -5.53 -18.96 -0.98
CA LEU A 488 -5.68 -18.47 -2.35
C LEU A 488 -4.44 -18.76 -3.20
N LEU A 489 -3.24 -18.56 -2.63
CA LEU A 489 -1.97 -18.88 -3.28
C LEU A 489 -1.81 -20.40 -3.48
N GLU A 490 -2.22 -21.21 -2.52
CA GLU A 490 -2.23 -22.67 -2.61
C GLU A 490 -3.05 -23.13 -3.81
N THR A 491 -4.28 -22.63 -3.94
CA THR A 491 -5.13 -22.93 -5.11
C THR A 491 -4.47 -22.45 -6.40
N ALA A 492 -3.89 -21.26 -6.42
CA ALA A 492 -3.23 -20.71 -7.60
C ALA A 492 -1.99 -21.53 -8.01
N PHE A 493 -1.21 -22.04 -7.06
CA PHE A 493 -0.09 -22.93 -7.33
C PHE A 493 -0.55 -24.26 -7.90
N VAL A 494 -1.65 -24.85 -7.40
CA VAL A 494 -2.21 -26.07 -7.99
C VAL A 494 -2.72 -25.82 -9.41
N GLU A 495 -3.39 -24.69 -9.65
CA GLU A 495 -3.84 -24.28 -11.00
C GLU A 495 -2.67 -24.18 -11.99
N ASP A 496 -1.52 -23.67 -11.55
CA ASP A 496 -0.34 -23.48 -12.40
C ASP A 496 0.60 -24.72 -12.42
N GLY A 497 0.20 -25.84 -11.81
CA GLY A 497 0.97 -27.09 -11.78
C GLY A 497 2.18 -27.07 -10.85
N LEU A 498 2.21 -26.16 -9.88
CA LEU A 498 3.29 -25.94 -8.91
C LEU A 498 3.02 -26.62 -7.56
N GLY A 499 2.67 -27.91 -7.60
CA GLY A 499 2.33 -28.72 -6.42
C GLY A 499 3.28 -28.59 -5.21
N PRO A 500 4.62 -28.63 -5.39
CA PRO A 500 5.55 -28.45 -4.27
C PRO A 500 5.41 -27.11 -3.52
N TYR A 501 4.99 -26.04 -4.19
CA TYR A 501 4.74 -24.73 -3.56
C TYR A 501 3.41 -24.71 -2.80
N ALA A 502 2.39 -25.39 -3.33
CA ALA A 502 1.13 -25.61 -2.63
C ALA A 502 1.34 -26.43 -1.34
N ASP A 503 2.10 -27.53 -1.41
CA ASP A 503 2.43 -28.35 -0.25
C ASP A 503 3.26 -27.58 0.80
N ALA A 504 4.16 -26.69 0.36
CA ALA A 504 4.92 -25.83 1.26
C ALA A 504 4.03 -24.87 2.06
N LEU A 505 2.92 -24.38 1.50
CA LEU A 505 1.95 -23.56 2.22
C LEU A 505 1.16 -24.37 3.27
N HIS A 506 0.86 -25.65 2.99
CA HIS A 506 0.26 -26.56 3.98
C HIS A 506 1.22 -26.97 5.10
N ALA A 507 2.53 -26.86 4.86
CA ALA A 507 3.54 -27.12 5.88
C ALA A 507 3.71 -25.93 6.85
N LEU A 508 3.10 -24.77 6.55
CA LEU A 508 3.03 -23.66 7.48
C LEU A 508 2.03 -23.98 8.59
N ASP A 509 2.30 -23.49 9.81
CA ASP A 509 1.38 -23.60 10.95
C ASP A 509 0.23 -22.59 10.82
N LEU A 510 -0.53 -22.71 9.72
CA LEU A 510 -1.67 -21.86 9.38
C LEU A 510 -2.92 -22.72 9.22
N ASP A 511 -4.01 -22.30 9.85
CA ASP A 511 -5.33 -22.91 9.64
C ASP A 511 -5.90 -22.51 8.27
N LEU A 512 -5.60 -23.31 7.25
CA LEU A 512 -6.11 -23.08 5.91
C LEU A 512 -7.59 -23.50 5.81
N PRO A 513 -8.48 -22.62 5.30
CA PRO A 513 -9.91 -22.93 5.14
C PRO A 513 -10.21 -24.02 4.11
N TRP A 514 -9.23 -24.42 3.29
CA TRP A 514 -9.34 -25.55 2.37
C TRP A 514 -7.99 -26.11 1.94
N ARG A 515 -8.03 -27.30 1.31
CA ARG A 515 -6.96 -27.87 0.49
C ARG A 515 -7.45 -28.11 -0.93
N THR A 516 -6.71 -27.65 -1.93
CA THR A 516 -7.05 -27.92 -3.33
C THR A 516 -6.68 -29.37 -3.66
N LEU A 517 -7.68 -30.17 -4.06
CA LEU A 517 -7.48 -31.59 -4.42
C LEU A 517 -6.99 -31.75 -5.86
N TRP A 518 -7.57 -30.96 -6.77
CA TRP A 518 -7.19 -30.90 -8.17
C TRP A 518 -7.79 -29.64 -8.81
N SER A 519 -7.19 -29.21 -9.92
CA SER A 519 -7.70 -28.13 -10.78
C SER A 519 -7.43 -28.49 -12.23
N GLU A 520 -8.44 -28.30 -13.09
CA GLU A 520 -8.37 -28.61 -14.52
C GLU A 520 -8.76 -27.38 -15.37
N PRO A 521 -7.92 -26.98 -16.34
CA PRO A 521 -8.21 -25.85 -17.22
C PRO A 521 -9.27 -26.26 -18.26
N LEU A 522 -10.53 -26.19 -17.85
CA LEU A 522 -11.70 -26.50 -18.68
C LEU A 522 -12.42 -25.21 -19.10
N PRO A 523 -11.93 -24.49 -20.14
CA PRO A 523 -12.55 -23.25 -20.58
C PRO A 523 -13.98 -23.50 -21.09
N GLY A 524 -14.89 -22.61 -20.73
CA GLY A 524 -16.29 -22.71 -21.12
C GLY A 524 -17.13 -23.64 -20.25
N ALA A 525 -16.61 -24.13 -19.12
CA ALA A 525 -17.42 -24.84 -18.13
C ALA A 525 -18.53 -23.92 -17.58
N THR A 526 -19.79 -24.32 -17.79
CA THR A 526 -20.96 -23.49 -17.46
C THR A 526 -21.61 -23.84 -16.13
N ASP A 527 -21.43 -25.06 -15.63
CA ASP A 527 -21.96 -25.50 -14.34
C ASP A 527 -21.20 -26.74 -13.80
N VAL A 528 -21.32 -27.00 -12.50
CA VAL A 528 -20.76 -28.18 -11.83
C VAL A 528 -21.74 -28.75 -10.81
N THR A 529 -21.80 -30.08 -10.70
CA THR A 529 -22.57 -30.75 -9.64
C THR A 529 -21.81 -31.94 -9.06
N VAL A 530 -22.03 -32.26 -7.79
CA VAL A 530 -21.48 -33.47 -7.16
C VAL A 530 -22.46 -34.66 -7.29
N GLY A 531 -21.91 -35.86 -7.42
CA GLY A 531 -22.68 -37.10 -7.48
C GLY A 531 -21.86 -38.31 -7.05
N SER A 532 -22.45 -39.49 -7.18
CA SER A 532 -21.78 -40.77 -6.95
C SER A 532 -22.13 -41.77 -8.06
N LEU A 533 -21.13 -42.49 -8.53
CA LEU A 533 -21.30 -43.62 -9.44
C LEU A 533 -21.35 -44.92 -8.63
N PRO A 534 -22.44 -45.70 -8.69
CA PRO A 534 -22.47 -47.02 -8.10
C PRO A 534 -21.42 -47.91 -8.80
N GLN A 535 -20.55 -48.56 -8.02
CA GLN A 535 -19.67 -49.59 -8.58
C GLN A 535 -20.52 -50.81 -8.96
N ALA A 536 -20.35 -51.31 -10.18
CA ALA A 536 -20.90 -52.61 -10.55
C ALA A 536 -20.29 -53.69 -9.62
N PRO A 537 -21.07 -54.69 -9.17
CA PRO A 537 -20.50 -55.83 -8.48
C PRO A 537 -19.42 -56.44 -9.38
N ALA A 538 -18.28 -56.82 -8.79
CA ALA A 538 -17.17 -57.41 -9.53
C ALA A 538 -17.62 -58.74 -10.18
N ASP A 539 -18.10 -58.69 -11.42
CA ASP A 539 -18.40 -59.87 -12.20
C ASP A 539 -17.10 -60.53 -12.63
N GLY A 540 -16.67 -61.48 -11.81
CA GLY A 540 -15.45 -62.25 -11.97
C GLY A 540 -15.58 -63.66 -11.38
N ALA A 541 -16.62 -64.41 -11.73
CA ALA A 541 -16.62 -65.86 -11.60
C ALA A 541 -17.47 -66.50 -12.71
N GLY A 542 -16.81 -67.31 -13.54
CA GLY A 542 -17.28 -67.84 -14.80
C GLY A 542 -18.60 -68.59 -14.78
N THR A 543 -19.30 -68.49 -15.91
CA THR A 543 -20.25 -69.49 -16.37
C THR A 543 -19.58 -70.87 -16.45
N ALA A 544 -20.00 -71.83 -15.64
CA ALA A 544 -20.38 -73.19 -16.09
C ALA A 544 -20.74 -74.13 -14.92
N GLY A 545 -21.97 -74.67 -14.96
CA GLY A 545 -22.34 -75.93 -14.30
C GLY A 545 -23.66 -75.87 -13.52
N PRO A 546 -24.71 -76.60 -13.93
CA PRO A 546 -25.93 -76.73 -13.12
C PRO A 546 -25.71 -77.81 -12.06
N ALA A 547 -25.91 -77.48 -10.79
CA ALA A 547 -26.04 -78.47 -9.73
C ALA A 547 -27.08 -78.02 -8.71
N ASP A 548 -27.97 -78.97 -8.42
CA ASP A 548 -29.05 -78.99 -7.45
C ASP A 548 -28.69 -78.50 -6.03
N GLY A 549 -29.74 -78.08 -5.30
CA GLY A 549 -29.78 -78.18 -3.84
C GLY A 549 -29.72 -76.84 -3.12
N GLY A 550 -30.79 -76.51 -2.40
CA GLY A 550 -30.93 -75.23 -1.70
C GLY A 550 -30.06 -75.07 -0.46
N GLN A 551 -29.82 -73.82 -0.10
CA GLN A 551 -29.70 -73.36 1.28
C GLN A 551 -29.77 -71.84 1.34
N GLU A 552 -30.30 -71.36 2.46
CA GLU A 552 -30.69 -69.99 2.76
C GLU A 552 -29.54 -68.99 2.57
N SER A 553 -29.93 -67.87 1.98
CA SER A 553 -29.15 -66.64 1.84
C SER A 553 -28.90 -66.01 3.21
N ASP A 554 -27.64 -65.99 3.62
CA ASP A 554 -27.14 -65.01 4.58
C ASP A 554 -25.67 -64.67 4.26
N ALA A 555 -25.26 -63.47 4.68
CA ALA A 555 -24.00 -62.77 4.41
C ALA A 555 -23.97 -61.90 3.14
N GLY A 556 -24.54 -60.70 3.27
CA GLY A 556 -24.22 -59.56 2.40
C GLY A 556 -22.72 -59.28 2.41
N ALA A 557 -22.08 -59.45 1.25
CA ALA A 557 -20.80 -58.84 0.98
C ALA A 557 -20.95 -57.31 1.15
N PRO A 558 -20.00 -56.61 1.79
CA PRO A 558 -20.07 -55.16 1.89
C PRO A 558 -20.12 -54.60 0.46
N ALA A 559 -21.20 -53.90 0.12
CA ALA A 559 -21.30 -53.17 -1.13
C ALA A 559 -20.08 -52.26 -1.23
N SER A 560 -19.30 -52.40 -2.30
CA SER A 560 -18.16 -51.51 -2.52
C SER A 560 -18.65 -50.06 -2.53
N PRO A 561 -17.92 -49.14 -1.87
CA PRO A 561 -18.37 -47.76 -1.75
C PRO A 561 -18.52 -47.13 -3.14
N ALA A 562 -19.65 -46.44 -3.37
CA ALA A 562 -19.90 -45.71 -4.60
C ALA A 562 -18.77 -44.68 -4.83
N LEU A 563 -18.34 -44.52 -6.09
CA LEU A 563 -17.27 -43.60 -6.45
C LEU A 563 -17.82 -42.16 -6.47
N PRO A 564 -17.38 -41.24 -5.59
CA PRO A 564 -17.81 -39.86 -5.65
C PRO A 564 -17.23 -39.17 -6.89
N VAL A 565 -18.07 -38.42 -7.60
CA VAL A 565 -17.72 -37.74 -8.85
C VAL A 565 -18.17 -36.28 -8.88
N ALA A 566 -17.43 -35.46 -9.63
CA ALA A 566 -17.85 -34.15 -10.09
C ALA A 566 -18.34 -34.27 -11.53
N VAL A 567 -19.52 -33.71 -11.81
CA VAL A 567 -20.13 -33.64 -13.13
C VAL A 567 -20.04 -32.20 -13.62
N VAL A 568 -19.38 -31.99 -14.74
CA VAL A 568 -19.10 -30.66 -15.31
C VAL A 568 -19.85 -30.52 -16.63
N LEU A 569 -20.57 -29.42 -16.79
CA LEU A 569 -21.15 -29.02 -18.08
C LEU A 569 -20.12 -28.23 -18.87
N VAL A 570 -19.77 -28.72 -20.06
CA VAL A 570 -18.72 -28.17 -20.94
C VAL A 570 -19.26 -27.99 -22.37
N PRO A 571 -18.57 -27.24 -23.24
CA PRO A 571 -18.95 -27.14 -24.65
C PRO A 571 -18.92 -28.49 -25.37
N GLU A 572 -19.77 -28.68 -26.37
CA GLU A 572 -19.67 -29.83 -27.27
C GLU A 572 -18.30 -29.90 -27.95
N GLY A 573 -17.74 -31.11 -28.05
CA GLY A 573 -16.40 -31.34 -28.62
C GLY A 573 -15.26 -31.25 -27.60
N THR A 574 -15.53 -30.94 -26.33
CA THR A 574 -14.53 -31.08 -25.26
C THR A 574 -14.07 -32.54 -25.18
N PRO A 575 -12.75 -32.83 -25.25
CA PRO A 575 -12.23 -34.20 -25.18
C PRO A 575 -12.71 -34.94 -23.94
N GLY A 576 -13.17 -36.19 -24.10
CA GLY A 576 -13.66 -37.03 -22.99
C GLY A 576 -15.07 -36.69 -22.50
N SER A 577 -15.73 -35.69 -23.09
CA SER A 577 -17.13 -35.36 -22.77
C SER A 577 -18.13 -36.20 -23.57
N ARG A 578 -19.31 -36.44 -23.00
CA ARG A 578 -20.45 -37.10 -23.66
C ARG A 578 -21.53 -36.07 -23.93
N THR A 579 -22.05 -36.03 -25.16
CA THR A 579 -23.09 -35.07 -25.55
C THR A 579 -24.39 -35.34 -24.79
N VAL A 580 -25.05 -34.29 -24.31
CA VAL A 580 -26.36 -34.42 -23.68
C VAL A 580 -27.42 -34.32 -24.77
N PRO A 581 -28.40 -35.25 -24.84
CA PRO A 581 -29.48 -35.13 -25.81
C PRO A 581 -30.24 -33.81 -25.60
N ALA A 582 -30.38 -33.01 -26.65
CA ALA A 582 -31.12 -31.75 -26.60
C ALA A 582 -32.56 -31.99 -26.14
N GLY A 583 -32.92 -31.49 -24.97
CA GLY A 583 -34.32 -31.38 -24.57
C GLY A 583 -35.04 -30.30 -25.38
N ASP A 584 -36.38 -30.30 -25.35
CA ASP A 584 -37.30 -29.41 -26.10
C ASP A 584 -37.10 -27.89 -25.89
N ALA A 585 -36.09 -27.47 -25.13
CA ALA A 585 -35.75 -26.07 -24.82
C ALA A 585 -34.55 -25.49 -25.60
N GLY A 586 -34.03 -26.19 -26.62
CA GLY A 586 -33.11 -25.57 -27.61
C GLY A 586 -31.66 -25.35 -27.17
N THR A 587 -31.17 -26.03 -26.13
CA THR A 587 -29.75 -26.02 -25.72
C THR A 587 -28.95 -27.09 -26.47
N GLY A 588 -28.79 -26.95 -27.79
CA GLY A 588 -27.76 -27.70 -28.52
C GLY A 588 -26.38 -27.09 -28.24
N GLY A 589 -25.33 -27.91 -28.12
CA GLY A 589 -23.96 -27.41 -27.91
C GLY A 589 -23.33 -27.67 -26.54
N THR A 590 -23.95 -28.47 -25.67
CA THR A 590 -23.42 -28.80 -24.32
C THR A 590 -23.15 -30.29 -24.15
N ALA A 591 -22.00 -30.62 -23.56
CA ALA A 591 -21.59 -31.97 -23.21
C ALA A 591 -21.30 -32.09 -21.71
N VAL A 592 -21.31 -33.31 -21.19
CA VAL A 592 -21.02 -33.63 -19.78
C VAL A 592 -19.68 -34.32 -19.68
N LEU A 593 -18.89 -33.87 -18.72
CA LEU A 593 -17.62 -34.47 -18.36
C LEU A 593 -17.66 -34.91 -16.89
N VAL A 594 -17.15 -36.10 -16.61
CA VAL A 594 -17.19 -36.71 -15.27
C VAL A 594 -15.77 -36.88 -14.74
N HIS A 595 -15.53 -36.34 -13.56
CA HIS A 595 -14.25 -36.37 -12.85
C HIS A 595 -14.41 -37.14 -11.53
N PRO A 596 -13.45 -37.96 -11.09
CA PRO A 596 -13.41 -38.41 -9.71
C PRO A 596 -13.37 -37.17 -8.80
N LEU A 597 -14.16 -37.19 -7.73
CA LEU A 597 -14.27 -36.03 -6.85
C LEU A 597 -12.96 -35.77 -6.08
N LEU A 598 -12.23 -36.85 -5.76
CA LEU A 598 -11.09 -36.80 -4.83
C LEU A 598 -9.71 -36.81 -5.51
N SER A 599 -9.67 -36.99 -6.83
CA SER A 599 -8.42 -37.11 -7.59
C SER A 599 -8.58 -36.55 -8.99
N PRO A 600 -7.52 -36.03 -9.61
CA PRO A 600 -7.57 -35.63 -11.01
C PRO A 600 -7.80 -36.84 -11.94
N GLY A 601 -8.35 -36.60 -13.13
CA GLY A 601 -8.57 -37.62 -14.17
C GLY A 601 -10.03 -37.73 -14.64
N TYR A 602 -10.25 -38.46 -15.73
CA TYR A 602 -11.58 -38.60 -16.34
C TYR A 602 -12.18 -39.98 -16.06
N VAL A 603 -13.48 -40.01 -15.76
CA VAL A 603 -14.25 -41.26 -15.69
C VAL A 603 -15.13 -41.34 -16.93
N ASP A 604 -14.94 -42.38 -17.74
CA ASP A 604 -15.87 -42.69 -18.82
C ASP A 604 -17.11 -43.37 -18.25
N ALA A 605 -18.09 -42.55 -17.83
CA ALA A 605 -19.36 -43.01 -17.27
C ALA A 605 -20.53 -42.39 -18.01
N ASP A 606 -21.64 -43.13 -18.08
CA ASP A 606 -22.91 -42.60 -18.55
C ASP A 606 -23.46 -41.61 -17.50
N PRO A 607 -23.69 -40.33 -17.85
CA PRO A 607 -24.27 -39.35 -16.94
C PRO A 607 -25.61 -39.79 -16.33
N ALA A 608 -26.36 -40.66 -17.01
CA ALA A 608 -27.62 -41.19 -16.50
C ALA A 608 -27.47 -42.12 -15.29
N LEU A 609 -26.27 -42.66 -15.06
CA LEU A 609 -25.96 -43.55 -13.92
C LEU A 609 -25.48 -42.78 -12.67
N ILE A 610 -25.31 -41.46 -12.77
CA ILE A 610 -24.80 -40.63 -11.67
C ILE A 610 -25.94 -40.29 -10.72
N LEU A 611 -25.81 -40.73 -9.47
CA LEU A 611 -26.76 -40.43 -8.42
C LEU A 611 -26.36 -39.15 -7.68
N ARG A 612 -27.24 -38.15 -7.67
CA ARG A 612 -27.04 -36.91 -6.89
C ARG A 612 -27.44 -37.13 -5.43
N PRO A 613 -26.77 -36.49 -4.46
CA PRO A 613 -27.21 -36.52 -3.06
C PRO A 613 -28.62 -35.95 -2.94
N SER A 614 -29.51 -36.65 -2.21
CA SER A 614 -30.87 -36.18 -1.96
C SER A 614 -30.88 -34.90 -1.10
N GLU A 615 -31.97 -34.14 -1.15
CA GLU A 615 -32.12 -32.93 -0.34
C GLU A 615 -32.03 -33.23 1.16
N ASP A 616 -32.56 -34.37 1.62
CA ASP A 616 -32.44 -34.81 3.03
C ASP A 616 -30.98 -35.03 3.44
N ILE A 617 -30.18 -35.66 2.59
CA ILE A 617 -28.73 -35.87 2.83
C ILE A 617 -28.01 -34.52 2.88
N ARG A 618 -28.34 -33.59 1.96
CA ARG A 618 -27.74 -32.24 1.93
C ARG A 618 -28.18 -31.38 3.13
N ALA A 619 -29.40 -31.55 3.62
CA ALA A 619 -29.92 -30.86 4.79
C ALA A 619 -29.29 -31.38 6.09
N ALA A 620 -28.98 -32.68 6.15
CA ALA A 620 -28.31 -33.31 7.28
C ALA A 620 -26.79 -33.08 7.31
N ALA A 621 -26.17 -32.71 6.19
CA ALA A 621 -24.74 -32.44 6.10
C ALA A 621 -24.32 -31.28 7.03
N PRO A 622 -23.13 -31.34 7.66
CA PRO A 622 -22.69 -30.32 8.62
C PRO A 622 -22.42 -28.96 7.98
N LEU A 623 -22.16 -28.94 6.66
CA LEU A 623 -21.83 -27.74 5.91
C LEU A 623 -22.99 -27.28 5.01
N ALA A 624 -23.08 -25.98 4.79
CA ALA A 624 -23.97 -25.37 3.81
C ALA A 624 -23.20 -24.48 2.83
N LEU A 625 -23.74 -24.28 1.64
CA LEU A 625 -23.16 -23.49 0.58
C LEU A 625 -24.03 -22.27 0.29
N SER A 626 -23.41 -21.11 0.11
CA SER A 626 -24.03 -19.91 -0.47
C SER A 626 -23.09 -19.31 -1.50
N ARG A 627 -23.65 -18.79 -2.60
CA ARG A 627 -22.87 -18.30 -3.74
C ARG A 627 -23.36 -16.91 -4.16
N GLY A 628 -22.41 -15.99 -4.34
CA GLY A 628 -22.58 -14.75 -5.10
C GLY A 628 -21.94 -14.85 -6.48
N ALA A 629 -21.83 -13.73 -7.20
CA ALA A 629 -21.21 -13.73 -8.52
C ALA A 629 -19.70 -14.04 -8.45
N ASP A 630 -19.00 -13.43 -7.50
CA ASP A 630 -17.54 -13.42 -7.33
C ASP A 630 -17.06 -14.05 -6.02
N TYR A 631 -17.99 -14.56 -5.20
CA TYR A 631 -17.68 -15.27 -3.96
C TYR A 631 -18.50 -16.56 -3.79
N VAL A 632 -17.91 -17.52 -3.09
CA VAL A 632 -18.56 -18.73 -2.58
C VAL A 632 -18.24 -18.83 -1.09
N ARG A 633 -19.28 -18.95 -0.25
CA ARG A 633 -19.15 -19.13 1.20
C ARG A 633 -19.66 -20.50 1.61
N VAL A 634 -18.89 -21.17 2.46
CA VAL A 634 -19.25 -22.42 3.11
C VAL A 634 -19.45 -22.15 4.59
N TRP A 635 -20.56 -22.64 5.14
CA TRP A 635 -20.99 -22.37 6.49
C TRP A 635 -21.02 -23.66 7.32
N ASP A 636 -20.58 -23.59 8.58
CA ASP A 636 -20.97 -24.58 9.58
C ASP A 636 -22.45 -24.35 9.94
N ARG A 637 -23.32 -25.29 9.59
CA ARG A 637 -24.77 -25.16 9.84
C ARG A 637 -25.10 -25.07 11.33
N ARG A 638 -24.34 -25.76 12.18
CA ARG A 638 -24.59 -25.80 13.63
C ARG A 638 -24.14 -24.52 14.31
N ARG A 639 -22.92 -24.05 13.99
CA ARG A 639 -22.35 -22.83 14.59
C ARG A 639 -22.81 -21.54 13.90
N ARG A 640 -23.38 -21.64 12.69
CA ARG A 640 -23.78 -20.51 11.84
C ARG A 640 -22.64 -19.55 11.53
N THR A 641 -21.44 -20.08 11.40
CA THR A 641 -20.22 -19.33 11.06
C THR A 641 -19.73 -19.71 9.67
N VAL A 642 -19.11 -18.78 8.97
CA VAL A 642 -18.42 -19.05 7.70
C VAL A 642 -17.13 -19.79 8.01
N VAL A 643 -16.96 -21.00 7.45
CA VAL A 643 -15.74 -21.81 7.61
C VAL A 643 -14.79 -21.68 6.41
N ALA A 644 -15.33 -21.29 5.25
CA ALA A 644 -14.53 -20.95 4.07
C ALA A 644 -15.22 -19.86 3.26
N ALA A 645 -14.44 -18.89 2.79
CA ALA A 645 -14.89 -17.85 1.86
C ALA A 645 -13.93 -17.80 0.67
N LEU A 646 -14.32 -18.44 -0.42
CA LEU A 646 -13.57 -18.42 -1.67
C LEU A 646 -13.97 -17.18 -2.47
N ILE A 647 -13.00 -16.37 -2.84
CA ILE A 647 -13.18 -15.18 -3.68
C ILE A 647 -12.49 -15.45 -5.01
N SER A 648 -13.06 -15.00 -6.11
CA SER A 648 -12.46 -15.13 -7.44
C SER A 648 -12.39 -13.80 -8.17
N ASP A 649 -11.37 -13.65 -9.00
CA ASP A 649 -11.23 -12.54 -9.94
C ASP A 649 -12.08 -12.72 -11.21
N THR A 650 -12.73 -13.88 -11.36
CA THR A 650 -13.70 -14.14 -12.43
C THR A 650 -15.00 -14.69 -11.82
N PRO A 651 -16.18 -14.39 -12.38
CA PRO A 651 -17.43 -14.89 -11.84
C PRO A 651 -17.48 -16.43 -11.80
N PHE A 652 -18.10 -16.97 -10.76
CA PHE A 652 -18.41 -18.39 -10.67
C PHE A 652 -19.51 -18.76 -11.65
N THR A 653 -19.27 -19.76 -12.49
CA THR A 653 -20.29 -20.31 -13.41
C THR A 653 -21.09 -21.43 -12.74
N GLY A 654 -20.45 -22.25 -11.91
CA GLY A 654 -21.11 -23.28 -11.10
C GLY A 654 -20.41 -23.51 -9.76
N ALA A 655 -21.15 -23.99 -8.77
CA ALA A 655 -20.59 -24.44 -7.49
C ALA A 655 -21.51 -25.48 -6.84
N ASP A 656 -20.94 -26.56 -6.31
CA ASP A 656 -21.68 -27.56 -5.53
C ASP A 656 -20.79 -28.12 -4.40
N LEU A 657 -21.42 -28.57 -3.32
CA LEU A 657 -20.75 -29.05 -2.10
C LEU A 657 -21.19 -30.48 -1.78
N SER A 658 -20.23 -31.39 -1.64
CA SER A 658 -20.50 -32.75 -1.21
C SER A 658 -20.79 -32.83 0.29
N PRO A 659 -21.59 -33.82 0.75
CA PRO A 659 -21.84 -34.04 2.17
C PRO A 659 -20.56 -34.23 3.01
N ASP A 660 -19.50 -34.75 2.39
CA ASP A 660 -18.20 -34.99 3.01
C ASP A 660 -17.27 -33.76 2.98
N GLY A 661 -17.80 -32.58 2.59
CA GLY A 661 -17.06 -31.32 2.60
C GLY A 661 -16.11 -31.13 1.41
N VAL A 662 -16.40 -31.69 0.23
CA VAL A 662 -15.70 -31.33 -1.01
C VAL A 662 -16.50 -30.30 -1.78
N LEU A 663 -15.96 -29.09 -1.88
CA LEU A 663 -16.50 -28.01 -2.68
C LEU A 663 -15.93 -28.13 -4.11
N VAL A 664 -16.80 -28.21 -5.11
CA VAL A 664 -16.41 -28.12 -6.52
C VAL A 664 -16.91 -26.79 -7.06
N VAL A 665 -16.04 -26.05 -7.76
CA VAL A 665 -16.38 -24.76 -8.37
C VAL A 665 -15.91 -24.70 -9.81
N ALA A 666 -16.68 -24.03 -10.66
CA ALA A 666 -16.30 -23.64 -12.02
C ALA A 666 -16.24 -22.12 -12.14
N THR A 667 -15.24 -21.68 -12.90
CA THR A 667 -15.00 -20.29 -13.27
C THR A 667 -14.54 -20.26 -14.74
N ALA A 668 -14.33 -19.07 -15.30
CA ALA A 668 -13.71 -18.94 -16.62
C ALA A 668 -12.31 -19.59 -16.71
N ARG A 669 -11.63 -19.79 -15.57
CA ARG A 669 -10.31 -20.45 -15.48
C ARG A 669 -10.38 -21.97 -15.54
N GLY A 670 -11.56 -22.56 -15.37
CA GLY A 670 -11.74 -24.02 -15.31
C GLY A 670 -12.44 -24.47 -14.05
N VAL A 671 -12.26 -25.75 -13.72
CA VAL A 671 -12.95 -26.44 -12.62
C VAL A 671 -11.94 -26.93 -11.60
N LYS A 672 -12.27 -26.79 -10.33
CA LYS A 672 -11.45 -27.26 -9.21
C LYS A 672 -12.27 -27.86 -8.10
N ALA A 673 -11.68 -28.80 -7.38
CA ALA A 673 -12.23 -29.39 -6.17
C ALA A 673 -11.38 -29.02 -4.95
N LEU A 674 -12.03 -28.55 -3.90
CA LEU A 674 -11.45 -28.07 -2.66
C LEU A 674 -12.01 -28.91 -1.50
N ARG A 675 -11.14 -29.46 -0.66
CA ARG A 675 -11.52 -30.08 0.60
C ARG A 675 -11.67 -29.00 1.66
N ILE A 676 -12.88 -28.83 2.19
CA ILE A 676 -13.15 -27.97 3.35
C ILE A 676 -12.98 -28.82 4.61
N PRO A 677 -12.22 -28.36 5.63
CA PRO A 677 -12.15 -29.02 6.92
C PRO A 677 -13.55 -29.17 7.53
N LEU A 678 -13.88 -30.37 8.00
CA LEU A 678 -15.14 -30.58 8.69
C LEU A 678 -15.04 -30.01 10.12
N PRO A 679 -16.08 -29.30 10.59
CA PRO A 679 -16.07 -28.75 11.93
C PRO A 679 -15.95 -29.85 12.98
N GLU A 680 -15.13 -29.64 14.01
CA GLU A 680 -15.01 -30.60 15.12
C GLU A 680 -16.38 -30.84 15.78
N PRO A 681 -16.68 -32.10 16.14
CA PRO A 681 -17.91 -32.43 16.84
C PRO A 681 -17.91 -31.71 18.19
N VAL A 682 -18.92 -30.86 18.42
CA VAL A 682 -19.12 -30.19 19.71
C VAL A 682 -19.25 -31.27 20.78
N SER A 683 -18.31 -31.30 21.74
CA SER A 683 -18.42 -32.13 22.93
C SER A 683 -19.69 -31.71 23.67
N LEU A 684 -20.67 -32.61 23.76
CA LEU A 684 -21.83 -32.40 24.60
C LEU A 684 -21.33 -32.25 26.05
N PRO A 685 -21.80 -31.25 26.82
CA PRO A 685 -21.46 -31.18 28.24
C PRO A 685 -21.89 -32.49 28.90
N GLU A 686 -20.97 -33.13 29.63
CA GLU A 686 -21.30 -34.30 30.43
C GLU A 686 -22.52 -34.00 31.30
N PRO A 687 -23.51 -34.90 31.38
CA PRO A 687 -24.67 -34.66 32.22
C PRO A 687 -24.18 -34.52 33.66
N ALA A 688 -24.32 -33.31 34.20
CA ALA A 688 -24.03 -33.03 35.60
C ALA A 688 -24.79 -34.06 36.45
N GLY A 689 -24.01 -34.85 37.21
CA GLY A 689 -24.52 -35.79 38.18
C GLY A 689 -25.55 -35.11 39.08
N GLY A 690 -26.69 -35.78 39.25
CA GLY A 690 -27.85 -35.21 39.92
C GLY A 690 -27.56 -34.73 41.33
N ALA A 691 -28.01 -33.52 41.63
CA ALA A 691 -28.28 -33.07 42.98
C ALA A 691 -29.51 -32.15 42.99
N ALA A 692 -30.59 -32.72 43.52
CA ALA A 692 -31.75 -32.12 44.18
C ALA A 692 -32.28 -30.76 43.71
N ALA A 693 -33.50 -30.83 43.17
CA ALA A 693 -34.44 -29.72 43.06
C ALA A 693 -34.69 -29.04 44.42
N THR A 694 -34.72 -27.71 44.43
CA THR A 694 -35.67 -26.96 45.26
C THR A 694 -36.38 -25.93 44.40
N ASP A 695 -37.67 -25.87 44.67
CA ASP A 695 -38.77 -25.29 43.92
C ASP A 695 -38.93 -23.80 44.30
N THR A 696 -39.07 -22.89 43.33
CA THR A 696 -39.78 -21.63 43.56
C THR A 696 -40.27 -21.03 42.24
N ALA A 697 -41.56 -20.67 42.25
CA ALA A 697 -42.41 -20.38 41.10
C ALA A 697 -42.24 -18.98 40.47
N ALA A 698 -42.23 -18.95 39.12
CA ALA A 698 -42.99 -18.14 38.13
C ALA A 698 -43.45 -16.69 38.51
N PRO A 699 -43.49 -15.71 37.55
CA PRO A 699 -44.28 -15.87 36.32
C PRO A 699 -43.79 -15.22 35.01
N GLY A 700 -44.16 -15.92 33.93
CA GLY A 700 -44.64 -15.43 32.62
C GLY A 700 -44.14 -14.10 32.06
N VAL A 701 -43.25 -14.17 31.07
CA VAL A 701 -43.19 -13.21 29.97
C VAL A 701 -43.07 -13.97 28.66
N SER A 702 -44.08 -13.79 27.81
CA SER A 702 -44.15 -14.22 26.42
C SER A 702 -43.01 -13.63 25.60
N VAL A 703 -42.19 -14.50 24.99
CA VAL A 703 -41.11 -14.14 24.06
C VAL A 703 -41.68 -14.11 22.63
N PRO A 704 -41.54 -13.00 21.87
CA PRO A 704 -41.89 -12.98 20.46
C PRO A 704 -40.82 -13.69 19.62
N ALA A 705 -41.24 -14.24 18.49
CA ALA A 705 -40.38 -14.94 17.53
C ALA A 705 -39.21 -14.08 17.04
N PRO A 706 -38.00 -14.65 16.84
CA PRO A 706 -36.89 -13.91 16.27
C PRO A 706 -37.13 -13.66 14.77
N ALA A 707 -37.19 -12.37 14.42
CA ALA A 707 -37.10 -11.90 13.05
C ALA A 707 -35.76 -12.29 12.43
N ALA A 708 -35.75 -12.47 11.10
CA ALA A 708 -34.57 -12.75 10.30
C ALA A 708 -33.47 -11.69 10.53
N PRO A 709 -32.19 -12.07 10.63
CA PRO A 709 -31.11 -11.09 10.67
C PRO A 709 -30.89 -10.51 9.27
N SER A 710 -30.96 -9.18 9.22
CA SER A 710 -30.69 -8.31 8.08
C SER A 710 -29.26 -8.44 7.58
N ASP A 711 -29.09 -8.14 6.28
CA ASP A 711 -27.81 -8.05 5.56
C ASP A 711 -26.75 -7.21 6.30
N PRO A 712 -25.45 -7.54 6.17
CA PRO A 712 -24.39 -6.72 6.72
C PRO A 712 -24.29 -5.40 5.96
N VAL A 713 -24.37 -4.34 6.74
CA VAL A 713 -24.14 -2.93 6.40
C VAL A 713 -22.72 -2.73 5.86
N HIS A 714 -22.61 -1.97 4.78
CA HIS A 714 -21.36 -1.42 4.24
C HIS A 714 -20.62 -0.60 5.31
N PRO A 715 -19.28 -0.69 5.43
CA PRO A 715 -18.54 0.21 6.29
C PRO A 715 -18.42 1.57 5.60
N ALA A 716 -19.17 2.56 6.09
CA ALA A 716 -18.87 3.97 5.94
C ALA A 716 -18.87 4.62 7.33
N ASP A 717 -17.99 5.59 7.48
CA ASP A 717 -17.86 6.57 8.57
C ASP A 717 -17.05 6.18 9.81
N THR A 718 -15.73 6.42 9.72
CA THR A 718 -14.92 6.86 10.87
C THR A 718 -14.91 8.40 10.88
N PRO A 719 -15.28 9.06 11.99
CA PRO A 719 -15.44 10.52 12.03
C PRO A 719 -14.12 11.27 12.23
N ALA A 720 -14.00 12.38 11.51
CA ALA A 720 -13.02 13.43 11.73
C ALA A 720 -13.41 14.34 12.91
N GLY A 721 -12.43 14.65 13.78
CA GLY A 721 -12.29 15.96 14.43
C GLY A 721 -13.10 16.28 15.70
N PRO A 722 -12.48 16.89 16.74
CA PRO A 722 -13.18 17.33 17.94
C PRO A 722 -13.68 18.77 17.79
N HIS A 723 -14.99 18.96 17.67
CA HIS A 723 -15.63 20.25 17.96
C HIS A 723 -16.85 20.02 18.87
N GLY A 724 -16.69 20.39 20.15
CA GLY A 724 -17.77 20.45 21.12
C GLY A 724 -18.75 21.57 20.77
N ARG A 725 -20.03 21.21 20.68
CA ARG A 725 -21.17 22.11 20.83
C ARG A 725 -21.61 22.10 22.29
N GLU A 726 -21.55 23.26 22.94
CA GLU A 726 -22.57 23.72 23.90
C GLU A 726 -23.30 24.87 23.19
N GLY A 727 -24.59 25.13 23.31
CA GLY A 727 -25.64 24.61 24.17
C GLY A 727 -26.84 25.54 23.93
N ASP A 728 -27.99 24.92 23.78
CA ASP A 728 -29.29 25.45 23.42
C ASP A 728 -29.88 26.44 24.45
N ARG A 729 -30.65 27.44 23.99
CA ARG A 729 -31.96 27.94 24.53
C ARG A 729 -32.14 29.47 24.56
N SER A 730 -33.21 29.87 23.87
CA SER A 730 -34.02 31.11 23.93
C SER A 730 -33.79 32.13 22.84
#